data_AF-I8R0D0-F1
#
_entry.id   AF-I8R0D0-F1
#
_cell.length_a   1.000
_cell.length_b   1.000
_cell.length_c   1.000
_cell.angle_alpha   90.00
_cell.angle_beta   90.00
_cell.angle_gamma   90.00
#
_symmetry.space_group_name_H-M   'P 1'
#
loop_
_entity.id
_entity.type
_entity.pdbx_description
1 polymer ?
#
loop_
_entity_poly.entity_id
_entity_poly.type
_entity_poly.pdbx_seq_one_letter_code
_entity_poly.pdbx_strand_id
1 'polypeptide(L)'
;MHNDGVVDRGRSGDGWDFFVSYTTADRAWAEWLAWQLEDTGYRVLIQAWDFVPGSNWTASMADGIEHAARTIAVLSHSYLRSVYGQAEWQAAVRADPTGLTRKLVPVRVEDCPRPGLLGQIVSFDLFGLEAATARQVLLSGVRSAIGGRAKPASAPAFPIGTRTATAEPDFPASEPDSEPPPLPSAARRGRVWDVGEVFQPTGIPEITFVQPKRFVAFGMALRQPGLSIVLEGPSGVGKTTFLRHAIEQDAARLQEPRIFSARVEEHRAEIDAMIDGAGHTGIVAIDDYHRLSADQQGRVVDYLKHLADTGDRTRKLVVVGIPDTARSLVKVSFDVANRIRVFRPGRATDDQIIELIDKGERALNISFDDRPAIVRAAAGSLITAQALCWHLLGLSRIEETVPDHITIRTDVRQARIQVAEELELKYQDAVESFVSLDGLDETVCIDLLLGLAKNPDGILDLYEHARAQTGATRKIDKVFANRVGAAMTADETIARILYYDAARRRLIADDPQFMFYIRQLDRQRLVRDAGKRPPPVRHQAFVCYSHQDVDWLKRLRVHLSPLERDKLVSVWSDEDIRPGDDWRSEIDAALASARHAILLVSADFLASSFIREVELPRLLDAAAEGGCRVLPVLVRASAFTETPELARFQHINPGGRTLAAMPAEEAEQVLDDLARALRAQVQRDGQPFGNPDPL
;
A
#
# COMPACT_ATOMS: atom_id res chain seq x y z
N MET A 1 55.36 21.50 -24.90
CA MET A 1 55.53 20.05 -24.75
C MET A 1 54.75 19.60 -23.53
N HIS A 2 54.04 18.49 -23.66
CA HIS A 2 53.24 17.77 -22.66
C HIS A 2 51.86 18.35 -22.32
N ASN A 3 50.99 18.09 -23.30
CA ASN A 3 49.58 17.74 -23.18
C ASN A 3 49.42 16.47 -22.31
N ASP A 4 48.54 16.51 -21.32
CA ASP A 4 47.84 15.37 -20.67
C ASP A 4 46.65 16.02 -19.94
N GLY A 5 45.44 16.04 -20.50
CA GLY A 5 44.64 14.86 -20.76
C GLY A 5 43.51 14.77 -19.72
N VAL A 6 42.69 15.82 -19.59
CA VAL A 6 41.38 15.71 -18.91
C VAL A 6 40.33 15.63 -20.00
N VAL A 7 39.79 14.42 -20.12
CA VAL A 7 38.79 13.98 -21.08
C VAL A 7 37.58 14.93 -21.06
N ASP A 8 37.39 15.63 -22.17
CA ASP A 8 36.10 16.15 -22.59
C ASP A 8 35.13 14.97 -22.74
N ARG A 9 34.22 14.82 -21.77
CA ARG A 9 33.02 14.00 -21.92
C ARG A 9 31.89 14.96 -22.23
N GLY A 10 31.47 14.92 -23.49
CA GLY A 10 30.57 15.90 -24.10
C GLY A 10 29.36 16.25 -23.25
N ARG A 11 29.18 17.55 -23.03
CA ARG A 11 27.89 18.14 -22.65
C ARG A 11 27.16 18.59 -23.91
N SER A 12 26.50 17.64 -24.56
CA SER A 12 25.31 17.94 -25.35
C SER A 12 24.12 18.09 -24.39
N GLY A 13 23.54 19.27 -24.27
CA GLY A 13 22.23 19.45 -23.62
C GLY A 13 21.99 20.87 -23.08
N ASP A 14 20.86 21.48 -23.48
CA ASP A 14 20.32 22.79 -23.09
C ASP A 14 20.00 22.98 -21.58
N GLY A 15 20.61 22.22 -20.68
CA GLY A 15 20.22 22.15 -19.25
C GLY A 15 21.00 23.05 -18.29
N TRP A 16 20.46 23.20 -17.07
CA TRP A 16 21.03 23.95 -15.96
C TRP A 16 21.86 23.05 -15.02
N ASP A 17 22.97 23.56 -14.47
CA ASP A 17 23.76 22.80 -13.48
C ASP A 17 23.07 22.75 -12.12
N PHE A 18 22.52 23.89 -11.70
CA PHE A 18 21.81 24.03 -10.45
C PHE A 18 20.49 24.77 -10.63
N PHE A 19 19.44 24.29 -9.98
CA PHE A 19 18.23 25.06 -9.72
C PHE A 19 18.19 25.48 -8.25
N VAL A 20 18.01 26.76 -7.96
CA VAL A 20 17.93 27.27 -6.58
C VAL A 20 16.48 27.43 -6.17
N SER A 21 16.03 26.55 -5.27
CA SER A 21 14.71 26.52 -4.65
C SER A 21 14.74 27.34 -3.35
N TYR A 22 13.89 28.36 -3.25
CA TYR A 22 13.86 29.27 -2.10
C TYR A 22 12.47 29.90 -1.91
N THR A 23 12.18 30.47 -0.74
CA THR A 23 10.96 31.29 -0.55
C THR A 23 11.26 32.77 -0.70
N THR A 24 10.23 33.59 -0.90
CA THR A 24 10.39 35.05 -0.97
C THR A 24 11.16 35.65 0.22
N ALA A 25 11.04 35.07 1.42
CA ALA A 25 11.78 35.49 2.61
C ALA A 25 13.29 35.19 2.53
N ASP A 26 13.68 34.18 1.75
CA ASP A 26 15.06 33.71 1.60
C ASP A 26 15.74 34.27 0.34
N ARG A 27 15.08 35.20 -0.37
CA ARG A 27 15.53 35.72 -1.66
C ARG A 27 16.97 36.22 -1.65
N ALA A 28 17.34 36.99 -0.63
CA ALA A 28 18.70 37.54 -0.53
C ALA A 28 19.78 36.44 -0.42
N TRP A 29 19.47 35.36 0.31
CA TRP A 29 20.36 34.20 0.39
C TRP A 29 20.42 33.43 -0.92
N ALA A 30 19.28 33.24 -1.59
CA ALA A 30 19.22 32.55 -2.87
C ALA A 30 20.01 33.29 -3.96
N GLU A 31 19.83 34.62 -4.08
CA GLU A 31 20.59 35.48 -4.99
C GLU A 31 22.10 35.42 -4.68
N TRP A 32 22.47 35.46 -3.40
CA TRP A 32 23.87 35.35 -3.02
C TRP A 32 24.47 33.99 -3.37
N LEU A 33 23.76 32.88 -3.10
CA LEU A 33 24.19 31.52 -3.45
C LEU A 33 24.37 31.36 -4.96
N ALA A 34 23.39 31.79 -5.76
CA ALA A 34 23.46 31.73 -7.22
C ALA A 34 24.66 32.53 -7.75
N TRP A 35 24.89 33.74 -7.23
CA TRP A 35 26.01 34.59 -7.66
C TRP A 35 27.36 33.92 -7.43
N GLN A 36 27.56 33.33 -6.24
CA GLN A 36 28.82 32.65 -5.91
C GLN A 36 29.08 31.42 -6.80
N LEU A 37 28.02 30.75 -7.27
CA LEU A 37 28.13 29.58 -8.14
C LEU A 37 28.41 29.97 -9.59
N GLU A 38 27.74 31.00 -10.12
CA GLU A 38 28.01 31.52 -11.46
C GLU A 38 29.42 32.12 -11.58
N ASP A 39 29.91 32.81 -10.55
CA ASP A 39 31.29 33.34 -10.47
C ASP A 39 32.36 32.23 -10.60
N THR A 40 31.98 30.97 -10.38
CA THR A 40 32.86 29.79 -10.56
C THR A 40 32.60 29.00 -11.84
N GLY A 41 31.70 29.48 -12.70
CA GLY A 41 31.42 28.92 -14.03
C GLY A 41 30.26 27.92 -14.11
N TYR A 42 29.43 27.77 -13.07
CA TYR A 42 28.22 26.94 -13.14
C TYR A 42 27.04 27.70 -13.74
N ARG A 43 26.16 27.02 -14.49
CA ARG A 43 24.88 27.59 -14.96
C ARG A 43 23.80 27.41 -13.90
N VAL A 44 23.28 28.51 -13.34
CA VAL A 44 22.30 28.45 -12.25
C VAL A 44 20.97 29.05 -12.68
N LEU A 45 19.88 28.31 -12.47
CA LEU A 45 18.51 28.81 -12.63
C LEU A 45 17.98 29.31 -11.29
N ILE A 46 17.61 30.59 -11.20
CA ILE A 46 17.02 31.21 -10.02
C ILE A 46 15.85 32.12 -10.37
N GLN A 47 14.77 32.02 -9.59
CA GLN A 47 13.55 32.79 -9.85
C GLN A 47 13.75 34.31 -9.86
N ALA A 48 14.68 34.82 -9.07
CA ALA A 48 14.90 36.25 -8.95
C ALA A 48 15.47 36.91 -10.21
N TRP A 49 16.16 36.16 -11.08
CA TRP A 49 16.92 36.71 -12.20
C TRP A 49 16.39 36.26 -13.57
N ASP A 50 15.86 35.04 -13.65
CA ASP A 50 15.51 34.42 -14.93
C ASP A 50 14.04 34.61 -15.35
N PHE A 51 13.17 35.09 -14.46
CA PHE A 51 11.76 35.34 -14.78
C PHE A 51 11.47 36.82 -15.07
N VAL A 52 11.56 37.17 -16.35
CA VAL A 52 11.12 38.48 -16.89
C VAL A 52 9.62 38.48 -17.23
N PRO A 53 8.95 39.66 -17.27
CA PRO A 53 7.53 39.77 -17.62
C PRO A 53 7.21 39.10 -18.99
N GLY A 54 6.25 38.17 -19.01
CA GLY A 54 5.86 37.39 -20.19
C GLY A 54 6.07 35.87 -20.06
N SER A 55 6.68 35.41 -18.97
CA SER A 55 6.99 33.99 -18.73
C SER A 55 5.83 33.22 -18.08
N ASN A 56 5.54 31.99 -18.53
CA ASN A 56 4.51 31.12 -17.92
C ASN A 56 5.05 30.50 -16.61
N TRP A 57 4.53 31.03 -15.49
CA TRP A 57 4.94 30.73 -14.12
C TRP A 57 4.91 29.24 -13.76
N THR A 58 3.87 28.52 -14.19
CA THR A 58 3.64 27.13 -13.77
C THR A 58 4.43 26.12 -14.58
N ALA A 59 4.73 26.43 -15.85
CA ALA A 59 5.49 25.56 -16.74
C ALA A 59 6.99 25.60 -16.43
N SER A 60 7.52 26.77 -16.09
CA SER A 60 8.96 26.97 -15.90
C SER A 60 9.51 26.39 -14.59
N MET A 61 8.63 26.20 -13.58
CA MET A 61 8.98 25.62 -12.29
C MET A 61 9.12 24.08 -12.36
N ALA A 62 8.28 23.43 -13.15
CA ALA A 62 8.42 21.99 -13.44
C ALA A 62 9.69 21.74 -14.28
N ASP A 63 9.94 22.61 -15.25
CA ASP A 63 11.10 22.55 -16.15
C ASP A 63 12.44 22.65 -15.40
N GLY A 64 12.56 23.55 -14.42
CA GLY A 64 13.76 23.69 -13.59
C GLY A 64 14.08 22.49 -12.70
N ILE A 65 13.07 21.77 -12.19
CA ILE A 65 13.26 20.57 -11.36
C ILE A 65 13.57 19.34 -12.22
N GLU A 66 12.99 19.29 -13.42
CA GLU A 66 13.19 18.19 -14.36
C GLU A 66 14.56 18.26 -15.04
N HIS A 67 14.94 19.44 -15.54
CA HIS A 67 16.11 19.64 -16.41
C HIS A 67 17.36 20.17 -15.71
N ALA A 68 17.31 20.55 -14.42
CA ALA A 68 18.52 20.84 -13.67
C ALA A 68 19.23 19.55 -13.22
N ALA A 69 20.56 19.54 -13.31
CA ALA A 69 21.35 18.40 -12.84
C ALA A 69 21.19 18.20 -11.32
N ARG A 70 21.08 19.29 -10.54
CA ARG A 70 20.85 19.27 -9.09
C ARG A 70 20.00 20.46 -8.64
N THR A 71 19.23 20.27 -7.58
CA THR A 71 18.43 21.32 -6.94
C THR A 71 19.04 21.69 -5.59
N ILE A 72 19.37 22.96 -5.40
CA ILE A 72 19.78 23.52 -4.12
C ILE A 72 18.52 23.99 -3.38
N ALA A 73 18.23 23.40 -2.22
CA ALA A 73 17.14 23.84 -1.36
C ALA A 73 17.68 24.76 -0.26
N VAL A 74 17.28 26.02 -0.29
CA VAL A 74 17.67 27.04 0.70
C VAL A 74 16.80 26.87 1.94
N LEU A 75 17.31 26.11 2.92
CA LEU A 75 16.56 25.73 4.11
C LEU A 75 16.55 26.86 5.15
N SER A 76 15.33 27.32 5.45
CA SER A 76 14.97 28.23 6.54
C SER A 76 13.63 27.80 7.17
N HIS A 77 13.23 28.41 8.29
CA HIS A 77 11.91 28.16 8.87
C HIS A 77 10.76 28.51 7.91
N SER A 78 10.94 29.55 7.08
CA SER A 78 9.99 29.97 6.05
C SER A 78 9.87 28.94 4.93
N TYR A 79 11.01 28.40 4.48
CA TYR A 79 11.08 27.36 3.46
C TYR A 79 10.37 26.06 3.86
N LEU A 80 10.53 25.63 5.11
CA LEU A 80 9.92 24.40 5.61
C LEU A 80 8.39 24.49 5.80
N ARG A 81 7.86 25.71 5.97
CA ARG A 81 6.43 25.98 6.19
C ARG A 81 5.67 26.30 4.90
N SER A 82 6.38 26.58 3.81
CA SER A 82 5.77 26.86 2.50
C SER A 82 5.29 25.58 1.82
N VAL A 83 4.05 25.61 1.32
CA VAL A 83 3.43 24.52 0.53
C VAL A 83 4.25 24.23 -0.74
N TYR A 84 4.86 25.27 -1.34
CA TYR A 84 5.65 25.15 -2.57
C TYR A 84 7.05 24.60 -2.29
N GLY A 85 7.71 25.03 -1.21
CA GLY A 85 9.01 24.47 -0.80
C GLY A 85 8.94 22.97 -0.54
N GLN A 86 7.84 22.46 0.04
CA GLN A 86 7.63 21.03 0.27
C GLN A 86 7.42 20.22 -1.01
N ALA A 87 6.71 20.76 -2.00
CA ALA A 87 6.51 20.07 -3.28
C ALA A 87 7.81 19.97 -4.10
N GLU A 88 8.64 21.02 -4.07
CA GLU A 88 9.86 21.14 -4.88
C GLU A 88 10.94 20.14 -4.48
N TRP A 89 11.30 20.07 -3.19
CA TRP A 89 12.31 19.10 -2.76
C TRP A 89 11.76 17.67 -2.72
N GLN A 90 10.45 17.47 -2.48
CA GLN A 90 9.84 16.14 -2.57
C GLN A 90 9.89 15.58 -4.00
N ALA A 91 9.75 16.42 -5.02
CA ALA A 91 9.94 16.01 -6.41
C ALA A 91 11.39 15.59 -6.69
N ALA A 92 12.37 16.34 -6.20
CA ALA A 92 13.79 15.98 -6.32
C ALA A 92 14.14 14.67 -5.59
N VAL A 93 13.58 14.42 -4.40
CA VAL A 93 13.76 13.16 -3.65
C VAL A 93 13.05 11.98 -4.32
N ARG A 94 11.89 12.20 -4.96
CA ARG A 94 11.24 11.15 -5.77
C ARG A 94 12.02 10.83 -7.05
N ALA A 95 12.69 11.81 -7.64
CA ALA A 95 13.52 11.62 -8.83
C ALA A 95 14.86 10.91 -8.51
N ASP A 96 15.36 11.00 -7.28
CA ASP A 96 16.50 10.22 -6.77
C ASP A 96 16.21 9.65 -5.37
N PRO A 97 15.38 8.59 -5.25
CA PRO A 97 15.00 8.02 -3.95
C PRO A 97 16.18 7.43 -3.16
N THR A 98 17.26 7.10 -3.86
CA THR A 98 18.48 6.51 -3.28
C THR A 98 19.52 7.55 -2.87
N GLY A 99 19.37 8.81 -3.31
CA GLY A 99 20.30 9.91 -3.05
C GLY A 99 21.67 9.78 -3.73
N LEU A 100 21.87 8.78 -4.61
CA LEU A 100 23.18 8.45 -5.21
C LEU A 100 23.62 9.48 -6.25
N THR A 101 22.66 10.10 -6.95
CA THR A 101 22.92 11.19 -7.91
C THR A 101 23.01 12.56 -7.23
N ARG A 102 22.59 12.63 -5.96
CA ARG A 102 22.57 13.85 -5.12
C ARG A 102 21.77 14.95 -5.79
N LYS A 103 20.61 14.58 -6.34
CA LYS A 103 19.71 15.48 -7.07
C LYS A 103 19.16 16.60 -6.18
N LEU A 104 19.14 16.41 -4.86
CA LEU A 104 18.85 17.46 -3.89
C LEU A 104 20.08 17.78 -3.02
N VAL A 105 20.43 19.06 -2.93
CA VAL A 105 21.50 19.60 -2.08
C VAL A 105 20.91 20.59 -1.09
N PRO A 106 20.62 20.16 0.15
CA PRO A 106 20.05 21.07 1.15
C PRO A 106 21.13 21.97 1.76
N VAL A 107 20.88 23.27 1.81
CA VAL A 107 21.78 24.30 2.35
C VAL A 107 21.05 25.09 3.42
N ARG A 108 21.52 25.02 4.68
CA ARG A 108 20.86 25.70 5.80
C ARG A 108 21.41 27.11 5.93
N VAL A 109 20.55 28.10 5.68
CA VAL A 109 20.85 29.53 5.84
C VAL A 109 20.31 30.09 7.16
N GLU A 110 19.56 29.26 7.89
CA GLU A 110 19.06 29.50 9.22
C GLU A 110 19.15 28.19 10.03
N ASP A 111 19.29 28.28 11.36
CA ASP A 111 19.26 27.11 12.23
C ASP A 111 17.83 26.55 12.36
N CYS A 112 17.42 25.77 11.36
CA CYS A 112 16.07 25.19 11.28
C CYS A 112 16.11 23.65 11.32
N PRO A 113 15.03 22.97 11.80
CA PRO A 113 14.97 21.51 11.84
C PRO A 113 14.87 20.90 10.44
N ARG A 114 15.30 19.64 10.26
CA ARG A 114 15.17 18.89 8.99
C ARG A 114 14.16 17.75 9.15
N PRO A 115 12.85 18.00 8.93
CA PRO A 115 11.82 16.99 9.14
C PRO A 115 11.77 15.96 8.01
N GLY A 116 11.46 14.71 8.37
CA GLY A 116 11.18 13.64 7.41
C GLY A 116 12.38 13.29 6.53
N LEU A 117 12.16 13.16 5.22
CA LEU A 117 13.15 12.74 4.23
C LEU A 117 14.36 13.69 4.13
N LEU A 118 14.20 14.99 4.46
CA LEU A 118 15.32 15.94 4.51
C LEU A 118 16.36 15.62 5.60
N GLY A 119 15.95 14.93 6.67
CA GLY A 119 16.86 14.48 7.73
C GLY A 119 17.79 13.34 7.30
N GLN A 120 17.47 12.66 6.20
CA GLN A 120 18.25 11.56 5.64
C GLN A 120 19.30 12.04 4.61
N ILE A 121 19.22 13.31 4.20
CA ILE A 121 20.10 13.91 3.19
C ILE A 121 21.09 14.81 3.92
N VAL A 122 22.39 14.57 3.66
CA VAL A 122 23.46 15.37 4.26
C VAL A 122 23.37 16.80 3.72
N SER A 123 23.16 17.76 4.63
CA SER A 123 23.18 19.20 4.36
C SER A 123 24.46 19.83 4.91
N PHE A 124 24.75 21.06 4.51
CA PHE A 124 25.76 21.90 5.15
C PHE A 124 25.17 23.25 5.55
N ASP A 125 25.81 23.87 6.55
CA ASP A 125 25.31 25.04 7.25
C ASP A 125 26.10 26.28 6.83
N LEU A 126 25.40 27.35 6.48
CA LEU A 126 25.97 28.67 6.17
C LEU A 126 25.57 29.74 7.20
N PHE A 127 24.60 29.45 8.07
CA PHE A 127 24.21 30.36 9.14
C PHE A 127 25.34 30.53 10.17
N GLY A 128 25.47 31.73 10.74
CA GLY A 128 26.50 32.03 11.75
C GLY A 128 27.93 32.17 11.22
N LEU A 129 28.14 32.11 9.89
CA LEU A 129 29.44 32.28 9.25
C LEU A 129 29.59 33.67 8.63
N GLU A 130 30.81 34.21 8.64
CA GLU A 130 31.15 35.41 7.87
C GLU A 130 31.17 35.11 6.36
N ALA A 131 30.87 36.12 5.53
CA ALA A 131 30.66 35.95 4.08
C ALA A 131 31.82 35.25 3.34
N ALA A 132 33.07 35.53 3.72
CA ALA A 132 34.24 34.87 3.12
C ALA A 132 34.30 33.37 3.46
N THR A 133 33.99 33.02 4.72
CA THR A 133 33.95 31.64 5.21
C THR A 133 32.74 30.89 4.63
N ALA A 134 31.57 31.53 4.59
CA ALA A 134 30.37 30.98 3.97
C ALA A 134 30.59 30.64 2.49
N ARG A 135 31.30 31.50 1.75
CA ARG A 135 31.67 31.24 0.34
C ARG A 135 32.55 29.99 0.22
N GLN A 136 33.54 29.82 1.09
CA GLN A 136 34.40 28.64 1.08
C GLN A 136 33.62 27.35 1.41
N VAL A 137 32.73 27.39 2.41
CA VAL A 137 31.88 26.26 2.80
C VAL A 137 30.90 25.89 1.68
N LEU A 138 30.27 26.88 1.03
CA LEU A 138 29.40 26.68 -0.12
C LEU A 138 30.11 25.98 -1.27
N LEU A 139 31.26 26.51 -1.71
CA LEU A 139 31.99 25.96 -2.85
C LEU A 139 32.57 24.58 -2.55
N SER A 140 33.01 24.33 -1.31
CA SER A 140 33.47 23.01 -0.86
C SER A 140 32.31 22.00 -0.82
N GLY A 141 31.16 22.40 -0.28
CA GLY A 141 29.95 21.58 -0.21
C GLY A 141 29.43 21.20 -1.59
N VAL A 142 29.37 22.16 -2.52
CA VAL A 142 28.93 21.93 -3.90
C VAL A 142 29.92 21.06 -4.68
N ARG A 143 31.24 21.30 -4.56
CA ARG A 143 32.25 20.42 -5.18
C ARG A 143 32.17 18.99 -4.65
N SER A 144 31.92 18.83 -3.36
CA SER A 144 31.74 17.52 -2.73
C SER A 144 30.44 16.83 -3.20
N ALA A 145 29.37 17.60 -3.43
CA ALA A 145 28.12 17.10 -4.00
C ALA A 145 28.28 16.66 -5.47
N ILE A 146 29.13 17.32 -6.25
CA ILE A 146 29.44 16.94 -7.64
C ILE A 146 30.38 15.72 -7.69
N GLY A 147 31.47 15.75 -6.91
CA GLY A 147 32.52 14.72 -6.93
C GLY A 147 32.21 13.47 -6.08
N GLY A 148 31.15 13.51 -5.28
CA GLY A 148 30.66 12.39 -4.47
C GLY A 148 31.55 11.96 -3.30
N ARG A 149 32.63 12.70 -3.02
CA ARG A 149 33.58 12.42 -1.94
C ARG A 149 34.15 13.72 -1.35
N ALA A 150 34.07 13.87 -0.03
CA ALA A 150 34.67 14.98 0.71
C ALA A 150 36.01 14.56 1.35
N LYS A 151 37.00 14.15 0.53
CA LYS A 151 38.34 13.81 1.03
C LYS A 151 39.17 15.10 1.17
N PRO A 152 39.75 15.41 2.34
CA PRO A 152 40.61 16.59 2.48
C PRO A 152 41.87 16.44 1.61
N ALA A 153 42.38 17.58 1.12
CA ALA A 153 43.54 17.62 0.22
C ALA A 153 44.85 17.18 0.91
N SER A 154 44.90 17.30 2.24
CA SER A 154 45.99 16.81 3.11
C SER A 154 45.46 15.82 4.16
N ALA A 155 46.35 14.99 4.68
CA ALA A 155 45.99 14.03 5.73
C ALA A 155 45.57 14.77 7.02
N PRO A 156 44.45 14.38 7.66
CA PRO A 156 44.06 14.97 8.94
C PRO A 156 45.05 14.59 10.06
N ALA A 157 45.24 15.47 11.03
CA ALA A 157 46.07 15.20 12.21
C ALA A 157 45.43 14.12 13.12
N PHE A 158 46.25 13.37 13.86
CA PHE A 158 45.80 12.35 14.80
C PHE A 158 45.04 12.99 15.98
N PRO A 159 43.83 12.50 16.35
CA PRO A 159 43.03 13.12 17.40
C PRO A 159 43.63 12.84 18.79
N ILE A 160 44.27 13.85 19.40
CA ILE A 160 44.68 13.82 20.81
C ILE A 160 43.61 14.57 21.62
N GLY A 161 42.94 13.87 22.54
CA GLY A 161 41.94 14.46 23.42
C GLY A 161 42.57 15.38 24.47
N THR A 162 42.30 16.68 24.39
CA THR A 162 42.67 17.66 25.42
C THR A 162 41.72 17.57 26.62
N ARG A 163 42.21 17.02 27.74
CA ARG A 163 41.59 17.19 29.07
C ARG A 163 41.86 18.63 29.55
N THR A 164 40.83 19.47 29.57
CA THR A 164 40.82 20.71 30.37
C THR A 164 40.51 20.36 31.82
N ALA A 165 41.43 20.69 32.72
CA ALA A 165 41.29 20.50 34.16
C ALA A 165 40.24 21.45 34.74
N THR A 166 39.21 20.89 35.37
CA THR A 166 38.35 21.58 36.34
C THR A 166 38.39 20.78 37.64
N ALA A 167 38.58 21.49 38.75
CA ALA A 167 38.87 20.98 40.08
C ALA A 167 37.96 19.83 40.54
N GLU A 168 38.57 18.81 41.15
CA GLU A 168 37.91 17.66 41.76
C GLU A 168 37.23 18.03 43.10
N PRO A 169 36.07 17.45 43.43
CA PRO A 169 35.57 17.43 44.79
C PRO A 169 36.30 16.34 45.61
N ASP A 170 36.86 16.72 46.75
CA ASP A 170 37.49 15.83 47.74
C ASP A 170 36.50 14.79 48.28
N PHE A 171 36.85 13.51 48.15
CA PHE A 171 36.29 12.42 48.95
C PHE A 171 37.43 11.61 49.60
N PRO A 172 37.30 11.21 50.87
CA PRO A 172 38.40 10.68 51.66
C PRO A 172 38.80 9.26 51.24
N ALA A 173 40.10 8.97 51.41
CA ALA A 173 40.79 7.76 50.99
C ALA A 173 40.24 6.47 51.64
N SER A 174 40.21 5.41 50.83
CA SER A 174 39.88 4.03 51.18
C SER A 174 41.03 3.28 51.87
N GLU A 175 40.72 2.49 52.89
CA GLU A 175 41.57 1.40 53.43
C GLU A 175 41.52 0.15 52.51
N PRO A 176 42.52 -0.75 52.55
CA PRO A 176 42.72 -1.77 51.53
C PRO A 176 42.07 -3.13 51.83
N ASP A 177 41.69 -3.79 50.73
CA ASP A 177 41.56 -5.23 50.48
C ASP A 177 40.67 -6.09 51.39
N SER A 178 39.49 -6.41 50.86
CA SER A 178 38.85 -7.72 51.07
C SER A 178 38.27 -8.23 49.74
N GLU A 179 38.61 -9.46 49.40
CA GLU A 179 38.11 -10.25 48.25
C GLU A 179 36.62 -10.04 47.95
N PRO A 180 36.21 -9.96 46.67
CA PRO A 180 34.80 -9.85 46.32
C PRO A 180 34.08 -11.15 46.70
N PRO A 181 32.91 -11.10 47.36
CA PRO A 181 32.15 -12.30 47.69
C PRO A 181 31.62 -12.95 46.40
N PRO A 182 31.43 -14.28 46.38
CA PRO A 182 30.83 -14.95 45.25
C PRO A 182 29.42 -14.41 45.02
N LEU A 183 29.08 -14.16 43.77
CA LEU A 183 27.74 -13.72 43.36
C LEU A 183 26.69 -14.67 43.96
N PRO A 184 25.66 -14.16 44.66
CA PRO A 184 24.58 -15.01 45.12
C PRO A 184 23.77 -15.48 43.91
N SER A 185 23.99 -16.74 43.53
CA SER A 185 22.99 -17.59 42.88
C SER A 185 21.85 -17.82 43.87
N ALA A 186 20.96 -16.84 44.00
CA ALA A 186 19.73 -16.97 44.78
C ALA A 186 18.61 -16.13 44.14
N ALA A 187 17.74 -16.84 43.41
CA ALA A 187 16.34 -16.52 43.10
C ALA A 187 15.91 -15.05 43.30
N ARG A 188 15.92 -14.26 42.22
CA ARG A 188 14.96 -13.15 42.11
C ARG A 188 13.57 -13.79 41.98
N ARG A 189 12.82 -13.88 43.07
CA ARG A 189 11.35 -13.98 42.99
C ARG A 189 10.84 -12.66 42.42
N GLY A 190 10.87 -12.54 41.10
CA GLY A 190 10.11 -11.53 40.37
C GLY A 190 8.61 -11.75 40.62
N ARG A 191 7.81 -10.70 40.41
CA ARG A 191 6.36 -10.86 40.31
C ARG A 191 6.07 -11.89 39.21
N VAL A 192 5.28 -12.92 39.54
CA VAL A 192 4.75 -13.87 38.56
C VAL A 192 3.60 -13.16 37.86
N TRP A 193 3.69 -13.09 36.54
CA TRP A 193 2.66 -12.53 35.67
C TRP A 193 1.91 -13.66 34.98
N ASP A 194 0.59 -13.54 34.93
CA ASP A 194 -0.24 -14.37 34.07
C ASP A 194 -0.07 -13.91 32.61
N VAL A 195 -0.14 -14.84 31.66
CA VAL A 195 -0.05 -14.49 30.23
C VAL A 195 -1.14 -13.48 29.83
N GLY A 196 -2.31 -13.52 30.48
CA GLY A 196 -3.45 -12.57 30.42
C GLY A 196 -3.09 -11.14 30.78
N GLU A 197 -2.12 -10.97 31.65
CA GLU A 197 -1.63 -9.66 32.07
C GLU A 197 -0.53 -9.14 31.14
N VAL A 198 0.22 -10.05 30.52
CA VAL A 198 1.36 -9.73 29.65
C VAL A 198 0.91 -9.49 28.21
N PHE A 199 0.23 -10.46 27.61
CA PHE A 199 -0.24 -10.38 26.23
C PHE A 199 -1.76 -10.24 26.18
N GLN A 200 -2.24 -9.07 25.82
CA GLN A 200 -3.66 -8.74 25.83
C GLN A 200 -4.19 -8.59 24.41
N PRO A 201 -4.75 -9.66 23.80
CA PRO A 201 -5.35 -9.60 22.46
C PRO A 201 -6.61 -8.73 22.43
N THR A 202 -7.24 -8.51 23.59
CA THR A 202 -8.34 -7.57 23.80
C THR A 202 -8.01 -6.66 24.98
N GLY A 203 -8.41 -5.39 24.92
CA GLY A 203 -8.07 -4.41 25.94
C GLY A 203 -6.76 -3.66 25.68
N ILE A 204 -6.21 -3.04 26.72
CA ILE A 204 -5.05 -2.16 26.64
C ILE A 204 -3.92 -2.80 27.45
N PRO A 205 -2.84 -3.29 26.81
CA PRO A 205 -1.74 -3.92 27.52
C PRO A 205 -1.05 -2.90 28.43
N GLU A 206 -0.77 -3.26 29.68
CA GLU A 206 0.06 -2.45 30.58
C GLU A 206 1.55 -2.76 30.40
N ILE A 207 1.89 -4.05 30.34
CA ILE A 207 3.28 -4.54 30.35
C ILE A 207 3.92 -4.43 28.97
N THR A 208 3.20 -4.89 27.95
CA THR A 208 3.67 -4.95 26.56
C THR A 208 3.25 -3.71 25.76
N PHE A 209 2.83 -2.64 26.44
CA PHE A 209 2.51 -1.38 25.80
C PHE A 209 3.72 -0.80 25.06
N VAL A 210 3.53 -0.41 23.80
CA VAL A 210 4.56 0.27 23.01
C VAL A 210 4.02 1.61 22.55
N GLN A 211 4.73 2.69 22.89
CA GLN A 211 4.32 4.05 22.54
C GLN A 211 4.42 4.25 21.02
N PRO A 212 3.33 4.65 20.34
CA PRO A 212 3.40 5.03 18.92
C PRO A 212 4.35 6.22 18.71
N LYS A 213 5.07 6.29 17.59
CA LYS A 213 6.01 7.40 17.30
C LYS A 213 5.40 8.81 17.45
N ARG A 214 4.08 8.96 17.25
CA ARG A 214 3.34 10.23 17.38
C ARG A 214 2.78 10.48 18.78
N PHE A 215 2.96 9.57 19.72
CA PHE A 215 2.42 9.64 21.07
C PHE A 215 2.95 10.88 21.83
N VAL A 216 4.26 11.14 21.75
CA VAL A 216 4.88 12.32 22.38
C VAL A 216 4.29 13.62 21.79
N ALA A 217 4.19 13.70 20.46
CA ALA A 217 3.61 14.87 19.78
C ALA A 217 2.13 15.07 20.15
N PHE A 218 1.38 13.99 20.34
CA PHE A 218 -0.01 14.04 20.79
C PHE A 218 -0.14 14.53 22.24
N GLY A 219 0.68 14.01 23.16
CA GLY A 219 0.74 14.50 24.54
C GLY A 219 1.15 15.98 24.63
N MET A 220 2.10 16.42 23.79
CA MET A 220 2.42 17.85 23.66
C MET A 220 1.21 18.67 23.19
N ALA A 221 0.44 18.19 22.21
CA ALA A 221 -0.76 18.86 21.74
C ALA A 221 -1.89 18.88 22.80
N LEU A 222 -2.04 17.82 23.60
CA LEU A 222 -2.98 17.79 24.73
C LEU A 222 -2.64 18.87 25.77
N ARG A 223 -1.35 19.12 26.02
CA ARG A 223 -0.89 20.16 26.96
C ARG A 223 -0.93 21.58 26.40
N GLN A 224 -0.99 21.75 25.08
CA GLN A 224 -0.97 23.07 24.44
C GLN A 224 -2.31 23.83 24.64
N PRO A 225 -2.36 24.99 25.32
CA PRO A 225 -3.61 25.72 25.53
C PRO A 225 -4.23 26.22 24.22
N GLY A 226 -5.56 26.17 24.11
CA GLY A 226 -6.32 26.71 22.96
C GLY A 226 -6.20 25.93 21.65
N LEU A 227 -5.57 24.74 21.66
CA LEU A 227 -5.47 23.87 20.48
C LEU A 227 -6.53 22.77 20.54
N SER A 228 -7.47 22.74 19.60
CA SER A 228 -8.39 21.62 19.43
C SER A 228 -7.70 20.48 18.68
N ILE A 229 -8.10 19.24 18.97
CA ILE A 229 -7.44 18.05 18.41
C ILE A 229 -8.48 17.21 17.68
N VAL A 230 -8.13 16.71 16.50
CA VAL A 230 -8.91 15.66 15.84
C VAL A 230 -8.04 14.42 15.73
N LEU A 231 -8.48 13.33 16.35
CA LEU A 231 -7.87 12.02 16.24
C LEU A 231 -8.65 11.22 15.20
N GLU A 232 -8.11 11.17 13.99
CA GLU A 232 -8.72 10.45 12.87
C GLU A 232 -8.11 9.08 12.72
N GLY A 233 -8.96 8.13 12.38
CA GLY A 233 -8.52 6.82 11.92
C GLY A 233 -9.71 5.87 11.79
N PRO A 234 -9.50 4.72 11.16
CA PRO A 234 -10.53 3.71 10.98
C PRO A 234 -11.03 3.19 12.34
N SER A 235 -12.23 2.64 12.36
CA SER A 235 -12.77 1.96 13.54
C SER A 235 -11.86 0.79 13.94
N GLY A 236 -11.56 0.65 15.23
CA GLY A 236 -10.73 -0.46 15.74
C GLY A 236 -9.21 -0.23 15.76
N VAL A 237 -8.68 0.86 15.19
CA VAL A 237 -7.22 1.15 15.18
C VAL A 237 -6.64 1.53 16.56
N GLY A 238 -7.44 1.47 17.62
CA GLY A 238 -7.03 1.83 18.99
C GLY A 238 -7.05 3.33 19.28
N LYS A 239 -7.89 4.14 18.60
CA LYS A 239 -7.97 5.60 18.82
C LYS A 239 -8.37 5.95 20.26
N THR A 240 -9.41 5.30 20.79
CA THR A 240 -9.88 5.46 22.16
C THR A 240 -8.78 5.13 23.16
N THR A 241 -8.08 4.00 22.93
CA THR A 241 -6.93 3.56 23.72
C THR A 241 -5.79 4.56 23.69
N PHE A 242 -5.43 5.06 22.50
CA PHE A 242 -4.39 6.06 22.31
C PHE A 242 -4.70 7.37 23.05
N LEU A 243 -5.96 7.82 22.99
CA LEU A 243 -6.43 9.00 23.71
C LEU A 243 -6.37 8.81 25.23
N ARG A 244 -6.94 7.70 25.73
CA ARG A 244 -6.99 7.39 27.18
C ARG A 244 -5.60 7.31 27.78
N HIS A 245 -4.68 6.61 27.13
CA HIS A 245 -3.33 6.45 27.64
C HIS A 245 -2.54 7.76 27.65
N ALA A 246 -2.73 8.62 26.63
CA ALA A 246 -2.13 9.94 26.62
C ALA A 246 -2.68 10.85 27.73
N ILE A 247 -3.95 10.68 28.09
CA ILE A 247 -4.57 11.35 29.24
C ILE A 247 -3.99 10.83 30.56
N GLU A 248 -3.94 9.51 30.74
CA GLU A 248 -3.46 8.86 31.97
C GLU A 248 -1.99 9.21 32.26
N GLN A 249 -1.12 9.15 31.25
CA GLN A 249 0.30 9.45 31.40
C GLN A 249 0.57 10.89 31.83
N ASP A 250 -0.31 11.82 31.47
CA ASP A 250 -0.23 13.24 31.84
C ASP A 250 -1.30 13.63 32.89
N ALA A 251 -1.95 12.69 33.57
CA ALA A 251 -3.07 12.97 34.48
C ALA A 251 -2.71 13.96 35.60
N ALA A 252 -1.46 13.95 36.09
CA ALA A 252 -0.98 14.91 37.08
C ALA A 252 -0.86 16.36 36.56
N ARG A 253 -0.89 16.55 35.24
CA ARG A 253 -0.73 17.85 34.54
C ARG A 253 -2.00 18.29 33.80
N LEU A 254 -2.95 17.38 33.59
CA LEU A 254 -4.22 17.65 32.92
C LEU A 254 -5.32 17.84 33.97
N GLN A 255 -6.08 18.94 33.88
CA GLN A 255 -7.24 19.16 34.76
C GLN A 255 -8.40 18.28 34.28
N GLU A 256 -8.76 17.26 35.08
CA GLU A 256 -9.93 16.37 34.98
C GLU A 256 -10.54 16.22 33.56
N PRO A 257 -9.83 15.52 32.65
CA PRO A 257 -10.33 15.29 31.30
C PRO A 257 -11.58 14.41 31.30
N ARG A 258 -12.61 14.83 30.56
CA ARG A 258 -13.87 14.09 30.38
C ARG A 258 -13.92 13.46 28.99
N ILE A 259 -14.34 12.21 28.90
CA ILE A 259 -14.46 11.47 27.63
C ILE A 259 -15.91 11.01 27.46
N PHE A 260 -16.58 11.55 26.45
CA PHE A 260 -17.91 11.14 26.03
C PHE A 260 -17.82 10.20 24.84
N SER A 261 -18.58 9.11 24.84
CA SER A 261 -18.71 8.24 23.66
C SER A 261 -20.05 8.48 22.99
N ALA A 262 -20.03 8.86 21.70
CA ALA A 262 -21.22 9.03 20.88
C ALA A 262 -21.98 7.72 20.59
N ARG A 263 -21.57 6.58 21.17
CA ARG A 263 -22.36 5.33 21.18
C ARG A 263 -23.37 5.28 22.32
N VAL A 264 -23.17 6.06 23.37
CA VAL A 264 -23.99 6.05 24.58
C VAL A 264 -24.98 7.21 24.51
N GLU A 265 -26.28 6.92 24.65
CA GLU A 265 -27.34 7.92 24.52
C GLU A 265 -27.24 9.03 25.57
N GLU A 266 -26.91 8.66 26.83
CA GLU A 266 -26.69 9.61 27.92
C GLU A 266 -25.55 10.60 27.59
N HIS A 267 -24.43 10.10 27.07
CA HIS A 267 -23.31 10.95 26.64
C HIS A 267 -23.67 11.88 25.49
N ARG A 268 -24.57 11.48 24.58
CA ARG A 268 -25.05 12.37 23.50
C ARG A 268 -25.83 13.54 24.06
N ALA A 269 -26.70 13.30 25.05
CA ALA A 269 -27.44 14.35 25.73
C ALA A 269 -26.50 15.31 26.49
N GLU A 270 -25.43 14.78 27.12
CA GLU A 270 -24.41 15.60 27.78
C GLU A 270 -23.58 16.43 26.81
N ILE A 271 -23.25 15.89 25.63
CA ILE A 271 -22.59 16.62 24.55
C ILE A 271 -23.47 17.80 24.10
N ASP A 272 -24.76 17.56 23.88
CA ASP A 272 -25.70 18.61 23.46
C ASP A 272 -25.85 19.69 24.54
N ALA A 273 -26.02 19.30 25.81
CA ALA A 273 -26.10 20.24 26.93
C ALA A 273 -24.83 21.09 27.10
N MET A 274 -23.66 20.50 26.84
CA MET A 274 -22.38 21.22 26.85
C MET A 274 -22.29 22.25 25.73
N ILE A 275 -22.70 21.88 24.52
CA ILE A 275 -22.57 22.73 23.33
C ILE A 275 -23.58 23.88 23.34
N ASP A 276 -24.82 23.59 23.75
CA ASP A 276 -25.91 24.56 23.76
C ASP A 276 -25.92 25.44 25.03
N GLY A 277 -25.18 25.04 26.07
CA GLY A 277 -25.09 25.71 27.35
C GLY A 277 -23.88 26.67 27.50
N ALA A 278 -23.31 26.72 28.71
CA ALA A 278 -22.18 27.61 29.03
C ALA A 278 -20.82 27.17 28.41
N GLY A 279 -20.80 26.06 27.68
CA GLY A 279 -19.59 25.38 27.21
C GLY A 279 -18.97 24.45 28.25
N HIS A 280 -17.75 23.98 27.99
CA HIS A 280 -16.97 23.17 28.92
C HIS A 280 -15.79 23.94 29.52
N THR A 281 -15.13 23.34 30.50
CA THR A 281 -13.82 23.75 31.02
C THR A 281 -12.88 22.55 30.97
N GLY A 282 -11.58 22.80 30.83
CA GLY A 282 -10.59 21.75 30.73
C GLY A 282 -10.66 21.00 29.40
N ILE A 283 -10.38 19.69 29.44
CA ILE A 283 -10.36 18.85 28.25
C ILE A 283 -11.65 18.03 28.18
N VAL A 284 -12.35 18.13 27.05
CA VAL A 284 -13.45 17.23 26.70
C VAL A 284 -13.11 16.49 25.43
N ALA A 285 -13.24 15.17 25.44
CA ALA A 285 -13.11 14.34 24.27
C ALA A 285 -14.45 13.73 23.85
N ILE A 286 -14.77 13.80 22.56
CA ILE A 286 -15.92 13.16 21.94
C ILE A 286 -15.42 11.99 21.10
N ASP A 287 -15.67 10.78 21.57
CA ASP A 287 -15.34 9.54 20.90
C ASP A 287 -16.46 9.06 19.98
N ASP A 288 -16.10 8.30 18.94
CA ASP A 288 -17.00 7.82 17.90
C ASP A 288 -17.84 8.93 17.24
N TYR A 289 -17.28 10.12 17.00
CA TYR A 289 -17.96 11.31 16.46
C TYR A 289 -18.91 11.04 15.27
N HIS A 290 -18.51 10.14 14.36
CA HIS A 290 -19.30 9.70 13.21
C HIS A 290 -20.68 9.08 13.54
N ARG A 291 -20.92 8.70 14.80
CA ARG A 291 -22.18 8.15 15.30
C ARG A 291 -23.18 9.21 15.77
N LEU A 292 -22.76 10.48 15.87
CA LEU A 292 -23.67 11.60 16.10
C LEU A 292 -24.55 11.84 14.88
N SER A 293 -25.77 12.34 15.08
CA SER A 293 -26.65 12.75 13.97
C SER A 293 -26.04 13.90 13.17
N ALA A 294 -26.47 14.10 11.92
CA ALA A 294 -25.96 15.20 11.09
C ALA A 294 -26.15 16.58 11.74
N ASP A 295 -27.27 16.76 12.47
CA ASP A 295 -27.54 17.96 13.26
C ASP A 295 -26.52 18.13 14.41
N GLN A 296 -26.31 17.09 15.22
CA GLN A 296 -25.35 17.10 16.33
C GLN A 296 -23.92 17.32 15.84
N GLN A 297 -23.53 16.68 14.74
CA GLN A 297 -22.24 16.92 14.09
C GLN A 297 -22.09 18.40 13.72
N GLY A 298 -23.12 18.99 13.10
CA GLY A 298 -23.15 20.42 12.76
C GLY A 298 -22.93 21.32 13.98
N ARG A 299 -23.64 21.06 15.08
CA ARG A 299 -23.50 21.82 16.34
C ARG A 299 -22.11 21.71 16.96
N VAL A 300 -21.49 20.52 16.93
CA VAL A 300 -20.09 20.33 17.38
C VAL A 300 -19.13 21.14 16.51
N VAL A 301 -19.35 21.20 15.19
CA VAL A 301 -18.53 22.02 14.28
C VAL A 301 -18.65 23.50 14.63
N ASP A 302 -19.85 23.99 14.84
CA ASP A 302 -20.09 25.39 15.19
C ASP A 302 -19.50 25.76 16.54
N TYR A 303 -19.52 24.83 17.50
CA TYR A 303 -18.83 25.00 18.76
C TYR A 303 -17.30 25.07 18.61
N LEU A 304 -16.71 24.23 17.75
CA LEU A 304 -15.29 24.30 17.41
C LEU A 304 -14.92 25.64 16.75
N LYS A 305 -15.79 26.20 15.91
CA LYS A 305 -15.61 27.56 15.36
C LYS A 305 -15.61 28.60 16.48
N HIS A 306 -16.60 28.56 17.38
CA HIS A 306 -16.66 29.49 18.50
C HIS A 306 -15.39 29.45 19.37
N LEU A 307 -14.86 28.26 19.68
CA LEU A 307 -13.58 28.11 20.39
C LEU A 307 -12.40 28.65 19.58
N ALA A 308 -12.40 28.39 18.27
CA ALA A 308 -11.39 28.90 17.35
C ALA A 308 -11.44 30.43 17.23
N ASP A 309 -12.60 31.08 17.25
CA ASP A 309 -12.72 32.53 17.11
C ASP A 309 -12.37 33.25 18.41
N THR A 310 -12.86 32.75 19.55
CA THR A 310 -12.62 33.34 20.87
C THR A 310 -11.18 33.20 21.36
N GLY A 311 -10.45 32.17 20.90
CA GLY A 311 -9.10 31.88 21.36
C GLY A 311 -9.03 31.49 22.83
N ASP A 312 -10.11 30.88 23.33
CA ASP A 312 -10.21 30.42 24.70
C ASP A 312 -9.12 29.38 24.99
N ARG A 313 -8.25 29.70 25.96
CA ARG A 313 -7.11 28.86 26.35
C ARG A 313 -7.50 27.86 27.45
N THR A 314 -8.68 28.00 28.03
CA THR A 314 -9.18 27.21 29.16
C THR A 314 -10.02 26.01 28.72
N ARG A 315 -10.38 25.95 27.43
CA ARG A 315 -11.26 24.95 26.83
C ARG A 315 -10.52 24.19 25.73
N LYS A 316 -10.63 22.87 25.73
CA LYS A 316 -10.03 22.02 24.70
C LYS A 316 -10.98 20.90 24.33
N LEU A 317 -11.34 20.88 23.05
CA LEU A 317 -12.11 19.79 22.48
C LEU A 317 -11.21 18.83 21.71
N VAL A 318 -11.36 17.53 21.99
CA VAL A 318 -10.75 16.44 21.24
C VAL A 318 -11.86 15.66 20.53
N VAL A 319 -11.81 15.59 19.21
CA VAL A 319 -12.80 14.83 18.43
C VAL A 319 -12.13 13.56 17.90
N VAL A 320 -12.68 12.39 18.22
CA VAL A 320 -12.19 11.10 17.73
C VAL A 320 -13.19 10.53 16.73
N GLY A 321 -12.72 10.26 15.52
CA GLY A 321 -13.61 9.93 14.40
C GLY A 321 -12.99 9.05 13.33
N ILE A 322 -13.77 8.80 12.29
CA ILE A 322 -13.36 8.05 11.08
C ILE A 322 -12.50 8.94 10.16
N PRO A 323 -11.84 8.38 9.13
CA PRO A 323 -11.15 9.17 8.12
C PRO A 323 -12.04 10.28 7.52
N ASP A 324 -11.43 11.40 7.13
CA ASP A 324 -12.08 12.61 6.61
C ASP A 324 -12.92 13.43 7.61
N THR A 325 -13.01 13.04 8.89
CA THR A 325 -13.68 13.84 9.95
C THR A 325 -13.15 15.29 10.00
N ALA A 326 -11.84 15.49 10.03
CA ALA A 326 -11.18 16.78 9.98
C ALA A 326 -11.42 17.52 8.67
N ARG A 327 -11.51 16.81 7.54
CA ARG A 327 -11.80 17.44 6.25
C ARG A 327 -13.24 17.96 6.19
N SER A 328 -14.19 17.23 6.76
CA SER A 328 -15.56 17.69 6.95
C SER A 328 -15.64 18.89 7.92
N LEU A 329 -14.83 18.88 8.99
CA LEU A 329 -14.73 20.02 9.92
C LEU A 329 -14.10 21.27 9.27
N VAL A 330 -13.07 21.10 8.43
CA VAL A 330 -12.34 22.20 7.76
C VAL A 330 -13.07 22.76 6.54
N LYS A 331 -13.81 21.93 5.79
CA LYS A 331 -14.60 22.38 4.63
C LYS A 331 -15.67 23.42 5.00
N VAL A 332 -16.11 23.42 6.25
CA VAL A 332 -17.18 24.29 6.75
C VAL A 332 -16.65 25.66 7.20
N SER A 333 -15.35 25.81 7.51
CA SER A 333 -14.69 27.11 7.74
C SER A 333 -13.16 27.02 7.66
N PHE A 334 -12.54 27.92 6.90
CA PHE A 334 -11.07 28.00 6.73
C PHE A 334 -10.33 28.39 8.02
N ASP A 335 -10.96 29.15 8.93
CA ASP A 335 -10.31 29.64 10.16
C ASP A 335 -10.05 28.53 11.19
N VAL A 336 -10.87 27.48 11.14
CA VAL A 336 -10.76 26.28 12.00
C VAL A 336 -9.49 25.47 11.67
N ALA A 337 -9.00 25.52 10.43
CA ALA A 337 -7.85 24.75 9.97
C ALA A 337 -6.54 25.07 10.72
N ASN A 338 -6.37 26.31 11.17
CA ASN A 338 -5.16 26.76 11.87
C ASN A 338 -5.17 26.47 13.38
N ARG A 339 -6.35 26.14 13.94
CA ARG A 339 -6.55 25.89 15.39
C ARG A 339 -6.94 24.46 15.72
N ILE A 340 -7.01 23.59 14.71
CA ILE A 340 -7.14 22.15 14.85
C ILE A 340 -5.84 21.45 14.49
N ARG A 341 -5.39 20.51 15.34
CA ARG A 341 -4.32 19.56 15.00
C ARG A 341 -4.89 18.18 14.72
N VAL A 342 -4.61 17.65 13.54
CA VAL A 342 -5.06 16.31 13.14
C VAL A 342 -3.97 15.27 13.43
N PHE A 343 -4.34 14.21 14.16
CA PHE A 343 -3.49 13.06 14.41
C PHE A 343 -4.09 11.81 13.75
N ARG A 344 -3.23 11.03 13.11
CA ARG A 344 -3.55 9.73 12.51
C ARG A 344 -2.61 8.69 13.09
N PRO A 345 -3.08 7.78 13.96
CA PRO A 345 -2.30 6.62 14.37
C PRO A 345 -2.07 5.77 13.11
N GLY A 346 -0.81 5.65 12.68
CA GLY A 346 -0.44 4.76 11.58
C GLY A 346 -0.18 3.33 12.08
N ARG A 347 0.16 2.43 11.16
CA ARG A 347 0.62 1.08 11.50
C ARG A 347 1.88 1.13 12.36
N ALA A 348 2.04 0.14 13.21
CA ALA A 348 3.25 -0.03 13.99
C ALA A 348 4.41 -0.44 13.08
N THR A 349 5.61 0.05 13.38
CA THR A 349 6.82 -0.37 12.70
C THR A 349 7.30 -1.71 13.25
N ASP A 350 8.11 -2.43 12.47
CA ASP A 350 8.70 -3.70 12.89
C ASP A 350 9.42 -3.56 14.25
N ASP A 351 10.18 -2.47 14.46
CA ASP A 351 10.84 -2.18 15.74
C ASP A 351 9.87 -2.10 16.93
N GLN A 352 8.65 -1.60 16.71
CA GLN A 352 7.66 -1.47 17.77
C GLN A 352 7.02 -2.82 18.10
N ILE A 353 6.87 -3.70 17.10
CA ILE A 353 6.42 -5.07 17.33
C ILE A 353 7.53 -5.87 18.04
N ILE A 354 8.79 -5.65 17.68
CA ILE A 354 9.94 -6.25 18.38
C ILE A 354 9.98 -5.78 19.83
N GLU A 355 9.80 -4.48 20.10
CA GLU A 355 9.74 -3.94 21.46
C GLU A 355 8.62 -4.59 22.28
N LEU A 356 7.45 -4.81 21.68
CA LEU A 356 6.31 -5.49 22.30
C LEU A 356 6.68 -6.92 22.71
N ILE A 357 7.31 -7.68 21.79
CA ILE A 357 7.75 -9.06 22.03
C ILE A 357 8.81 -9.08 23.13
N ASP A 358 9.82 -8.20 23.06
CA ASP A 358 10.89 -8.12 24.04
C ASP A 358 10.37 -7.84 25.46
N LYS A 359 9.35 -6.98 25.60
CA LYS A 359 8.70 -6.72 26.90
C LYS A 359 8.01 -7.97 27.44
N GLY A 360 7.29 -8.70 26.59
CA GLY A 360 6.58 -9.90 27.00
C GLY A 360 7.51 -11.07 27.34
N GLU A 361 8.56 -11.27 26.55
CA GLU A 361 9.61 -12.26 26.82
C GLU A 361 10.29 -12.06 28.18
N ARG A 362 10.63 -10.79 28.50
CA ARG A 362 11.21 -10.44 29.80
C ARG A 362 10.23 -10.65 30.95
N ALA A 363 8.96 -10.32 30.75
CA ALA A 363 7.94 -10.46 31.78
C ALA A 363 7.71 -11.95 32.13
N LEU A 364 7.63 -12.81 31.12
CA LEU A 364 7.35 -14.24 31.30
C LEU A 364 8.61 -15.11 31.48
N ASN A 365 9.80 -14.53 31.37
CA ASN A 365 11.09 -15.23 31.41
C ASN A 365 11.24 -16.30 30.30
N ILE A 366 10.86 -15.94 29.08
CA ILE A 366 10.90 -16.82 27.90
C ILE A 366 11.65 -16.17 26.74
N SER A 367 11.90 -16.92 25.66
CA SER A 367 12.30 -16.37 24.36
C SER A 367 11.57 -17.07 23.22
N PHE A 368 11.04 -16.37 22.22
CA PHE A 368 10.58 -16.99 20.98
C PHE A 368 11.76 -17.27 20.05
N ASP A 369 11.83 -18.48 19.49
CA ASP A 369 12.94 -18.88 18.60
C ASP A 369 12.93 -18.18 17.22
N ASP A 370 11.79 -17.64 16.76
CA ASP A 370 11.65 -16.89 15.50
C ASP A 370 10.77 -15.64 15.66
N ARG A 371 11.30 -14.63 16.38
CA ARG A 371 10.66 -13.30 16.47
C ARG A 371 10.35 -12.69 15.09
N PRO A 372 11.25 -12.75 14.08
CA PRO A 372 10.97 -12.22 12.76
C PRO A 372 9.71 -12.81 12.10
N ALA A 373 9.39 -14.08 12.32
CA ALA A 373 8.15 -14.68 11.81
C ALA A 373 6.90 -14.09 12.45
N ILE A 374 6.92 -13.79 13.75
CA ILE A 374 5.82 -13.12 14.46
C ILE A 374 5.62 -11.71 13.89
N VAL A 375 6.71 -10.94 13.71
CA VAL A 375 6.66 -9.58 13.14
C VAL A 375 6.05 -9.59 11.73
N ARG A 376 6.54 -10.47 10.85
CA ARG A 376 6.00 -10.62 9.49
C ARG A 376 4.52 -11.00 9.50
N ALA A 377 4.10 -11.88 10.41
CA ALA A 377 2.70 -12.31 10.52
C ALA A 377 1.80 -11.19 11.05
N ALA A 378 2.27 -10.39 12.01
CA ALA A 378 1.52 -9.28 12.58
C ALA A 378 1.31 -8.10 11.60
N ALA A 379 2.20 -7.95 10.60
CA ALA A 379 2.07 -7.00 9.50
C ALA A 379 1.73 -5.55 9.91
N GLY A 380 2.36 -5.07 10.97
CA GLY A 380 2.17 -3.70 11.49
C GLY A 380 1.01 -3.53 12.47
N SER A 381 0.36 -4.62 12.88
CA SER A 381 -0.71 -4.61 13.90
C SER A 381 -0.18 -5.06 15.26
N LEU A 382 -0.11 -4.15 16.23
CA LEU A 382 0.29 -4.50 17.60
C LEU A 382 -0.71 -5.47 18.25
N ILE A 383 -2.01 -5.30 18.00
CA ILE A 383 -3.05 -6.20 18.53
C ILE A 383 -2.92 -7.60 17.94
N THR A 384 -2.63 -7.72 16.64
CA THR A 384 -2.37 -9.03 16.03
C THR A 384 -1.08 -9.63 16.58
N ALA A 385 -0.04 -8.84 16.84
CA ALA A 385 1.17 -9.33 17.50
C ALA A 385 0.89 -9.86 18.92
N GLN A 386 0.06 -9.16 19.70
CA GLN A 386 -0.42 -9.63 21.01
C GLN A 386 -1.10 -10.99 20.89
N ALA A 387 -2.08 -11.10 19.99
CA ALA A 387 -2.83 -12.34 19.78
C ALA A 387 -1.94 -13.49 19.29
N LEU A 388 -1.01 -13.24 18.38
CA LEU A 388 -0.05 -14.26 17.95
C LEU A 388 0.81 -14.75 19.12
N CYS A 389 1.34 -13.84 19.95
CA CYS A 389 2.12 -14.22 21.13
C CYS A 389 1.28 -15.01 22.13
N TRP A 390 0.04 -14.58 22.39
CA TRP A 390 -0.93 -15.29 23.21
C TRP A 390 -1.11 -16.75 22.78
N HIS A 391 -1.45 -16.97 21.51
CA HIS A 391 -1.69 -18.32 20.99
C HIS A 391 -0.42 -19.18 20.96
N LEU A 392 0.74 -18.59 20.66
CA LEU A 392 2.02 -19.32 20.70
C LEU A 392 2.34 -19.84 22.11
N LEU A 393 2.01 -19.05 23.14
CA LEU A 393 2.17 -19.46 24.54
C LEU A 393 1.16 -20.52 24.94
N GLY A 394 -0.10 -20.37 24.54
CA GLY A 394 -1.13 -21.39 24.75
C GLY A 394 -0.77 -22.73 24.10
N LEU A 395 -0.27 -22.72 22.86
CA LEU A 395 0.22 -23.92 22.16
C LEU A 395 1.39 -24.59 22.88
N SER A 396 2.18 -23.82 23.61
CA SER A 396 3.32 -24.28 24.42
C SER A 396 2.96 -24.55 25.88
N ARG A 397 1.67 -24.40 26.24
CA ARG A 397 1.12 -24.58 27.60
C ARG A 397 1.80 -23.70 28.65
N ILE A 398 2.14 -22.48 28.28
CA ILE A 398 2.65 -21.46 29.20
C ILE A 398 1.49 -20.56 29.60
N GLU A 399 1.16 -20.56 30.89
CA GLU A 399 0.04 -19.79 31.45
C GLU A 399 0.54 -18.61 32.31
N GLU A 400 1.77 -18.70 32.83
CA GLU A 400 2.37 -17.69 33.69
C GLU A 400 3.90 -17.61 33.50
N THR A 401 4.53 -16.68 34.22
CA THR A 401 5.98 -16.49 34.23
C THR A 401 6.70 -17.77 34.67
N VAL A 402 7.64 -18.24 33.85
CA VAL A 402 8.38 -19.48 34.15
C VAL A 402 9.59 -19.23 35.04
N PRO A 403 9.91 -20.16 35.97
CA PRO A 403 11.03 -19.99 36.89
C PRO A 403 12.39 -20.07 36.18
N ASP A 404 12.52 -21.00 35.23
CA ASP A 404 13.71 -21.20 34.42
C ASP A 404 13.47 -20.68 33.01
N HIS A 405 14.48 -20.02 32.44
CA HIS A 405 14.35 -19.46 31.11
C HIS A 405 14.16 -20.57 30.06
N ILE A 406 13.09 -20.48 29.27
CA ILE A 406 12.80 -21.43 28.19
C ILE A 406 12.65 -20.75 26.84
N THR A 407 13.00 -21.49 25.80
CA THR A 407 12.76 -21.06 24.41
C THR A 407 11.48 -21.70 23.88
N ILE A 408 10.54 -20.86 23.44
CA ILE A 408 9.26 -21.23 22.86
C ILE A 408 9.43 -21.46 21.37
N ARG A 409 8.97 -22.62 20.89
CA ARG A 409 8.95 -22.95 19.47
C ARG A 409 7.84 -22.18 18.77
N THR A 410 8.20 -21.40 17.76
CA THR A 410 7.28 -20.47 17.11
C THR A 410 6.50 -21.15 15.97
N ASP A 411 5.40 -21.87 16.26
CA ASP A 411 4.47 -22.33 15.22
C ASP A 411 3.49 -21.21 14.80
N VAL A 412 4.02 -20.24 14.06
CA VAL A 412 3.24 -19.09 13.56
C VAL A 412 2.08 -19.53 12.66
N ARG A 413 2.19 -20.68 11.97
CA ARG A 413 1.11 -21.14 11.09
C ARG A 413 -0.14 -21.50 11.90
N GLN A 414 0.03 -22.29 12.96
CA GLN A 414 -1.10 -22.64 13.84
C GLN A 414 -1.63 -21.41 14.59
N ALA A 415 -0.76 -20.55 15.11
CA ALA A 415 -1.18 -19.32 15.76
C ALA A 415 -2.00 -18.41 14.81
N ARG A 416 -1.62 -18.32 13.53
CA ARG A 416 -2.39 -17.56 12.53
C ARG A 416 -3.79 -18.11 12.31
N ILE A 417 -3.95 -19.42 12.28
CA ILE A 417 -5.27 -20.08 12.12
C ILE A 417 -6.17 -19.70 13.30
N GLN A 418 -5.66 -19.82 14.53
CA GLN A 418 -6.43 -19.49 15.74
C GLN A 418 -6.85 -18.01 15.77
N VAL A 419 -5.94 -17.08 15.43
CA VAL A 419 -6.30 -15.65 15.33
C VAL A 419 -7.32 -15.41 14.23
N ALA A 420 -7.23 -16.14 13.10
CA ALA A 420 -8.19 -15.98 12.00
C ALA A 420 -9.59 -16.44 12.40
N GLU A 421 -9.71 -17.56 13.12
CA GLU A 421 -10.98 -18.07 13.66
C GLU A 421 -11.64 -17.07 14.62
N GLU A 422 -10.86 -16.40 15.48
CA GLU A 422 -11.39 -15.35 16.36
C GLU A 422 -11.89 -14.13 15.58
N LEU A 423 -11.18 -13.75 14.51
CA LEU A 423 -11.53 -12.60 13.67
C LEU A 423 -12.68 -12.91 12.70
N GLU A 424 -12.95 -14.19 12.41
CA GLU A 424 -14.05 -14.64 11.56
C GLU A 424 -15.39 -14.15 12.12
N LEU A 425 -15.62 -14.30 13.43
CA LEU A 425 -16.80 -13.78 14.13
C LEU A 425 -17.01 -12.27 13.98
N LYS A 426 -15.96 -11.51 13.65
CA LYS A 426 -15.99 -10.05 13.52
C LYS A 426 -16.16 -9.59 12.07
N TYR A 427 -15.66 -10.35 11.10
CA TYR A 427 -15.51 -9.89 9.72
C TYR A 427 -16.21 -10.75 8.67
N GLN A 428 -16.62 -11.99 8.99
CA GLN A 428 -17.21 -12.91 8.03
C GLN A 428 -18.43 -12.31 7.32
N ASP A 429 -19.41 -11.82 8.08
CA ASP A 429 -20.62 -11.20 7.54
C ASP A 429 -20.30 -10.08 6.54
N ALA A 430 -19.32 -9.24 6.89
CA ALA A 430 -18.91 -8.12 6.05
C ALA A 430 -18.23 -8.59 4.75
N VAL A 431 -17.43 -9.66 4.83
CA VAL A 431 -16.79 -10.28 3.67
C VAL A 431 -17.83 -10.93 2.77
N GLU A 432 -18.73 -11.73 3.32
CA GLU A 432 -19.81 -12.41 2.58
C GLU A 432 -20.74 -11.42 1.89
N SER A 433 -21.17 -10.37 2.59
CA SER A 433 -21.95 -9.28 2.01
C SER A 433 -21.20 -8.62 0.85
N PHE A 434 -19.91 -8.30 1.03
CA PHE A 434 -19.12 -7.64 -0.02
C PHE A 434 -18.95 -8.53 -1.26
N VAL A 435 -18.55 -9.79 -1.09
CA VAL A 435 -18.33 -10.68 -2.23
C VAL A 435 -19.62 -11.04 -2.95
N SER A 436 -20.78 -10.83 -2.35
CA SER A 436 -22.09 -11.08 -2.96
C SER A 436 -22.61 -9.91 -3.81
N LEU A 437 -22.00 -8.72 -3.73
CA LEU A 437 -22.52 -7.50 -4.38
C LEU A 437 -22.53 -7.53 -5.92
N ASP A 438 -21.70 -8.35 -6.54
CA ASP A 438 -21.63 -8.53 -7.99
C ASP A 438 -22.54 -9.64 -8.53
N GLY A 439 -23.28 -10.35 -7.67
CA GLY A 439 -24.23 -11.40 -8.07
C GLY A 439 -23.64 -12.82 -8.10
N LEU A 440 -24.49 -13.85 -8.24
CA LEU A 440 -24.10 -15.25 -7.99
C LEU A 440 -23.09 -15.85 -8.99
N ASP A 441 -23.05 -15.31 -10.22
CA ASP A 441 -22.24 -15.84 -11.32
C ASP A 441 -20.96 -15.02 -11.57
N GLU A 442 -20.76 -13.91 -10.85
CA GLU A 442 -19.62 -13.01 -11.00
C GLU A 442 -18.63 -13.18 -9.83
N THR A 443 -17.33 -13.01 -10.11
CA THR A 443 -16.25 -13.12 -9.10
C THR A 443 -15.44 -11.83 -8.92
N VAL A 444 -15.89 -10.72 -9.48
CA VAL A 444 -15.21 -9.43 -9.42
C VAL A 444 -14.92 -9.01 -7.99
N CYS A 445 -15.89 -9.09 -7.07
CA CYS A 445 -15.69 -8.69 -5.68
C CYS A 445 -14.71 -9.62 -4.94
N ILE A 446 -14.69 -10.91 -5.29
CA ILE A 446 -13.69 -11.87 -4.78
C ILE A 446 -12.29 -11.46 -5.26
N ASP A 447 -12.15 -11.19 -6.55
CA ASP A 447 -10.85 -10.84 -7.15
C ASP A 447 -10.32 -9.52 -6.58
N LEU A 448 -11.20 -8.54 -6.32
CA LEU A 448 -10.86 -7.29 -5.64
C LEU A 448 -10.46 -7.50 -4.18
N LEU A 449 -11.16 -8.35 -3.43
CA LEU A 449 -10.80 -8.63 -2.03
C LEU A 449 -9.43 -9.31 -1.94
N LEU A 450 -9.17 -10.29 -2.82
CA LEU A 450 -7.88 -10.97 -2.92
C LEU A 450 -6.77 -10.03 -3.42
N GLY A 451 -7.11 -9.11 -4.34
CA GLY A 451 -6.21 -8.05 -4.79
C GLY A 451 -5.84 -7.10 -3.64
N LEU A 452 -6.82 -6.72 -2.83
CA LEU A 452 -6.62 -5.87 -1.66
C LEU A 452 -5.72 -6.57 -0.63
N ALA A 453 -5.94 -7.85 -0.35
CA ALA A 453 -5.14 -8.64 0.58
C ALA A 453 -3.64 -8.68 0.24
N LYS A 454 -3.31 -8.66 -1.07
CA LYS A 454 -1.93 -8.62 -1.58
C LYS A 454 -1.24 -7.27 -1.37
N ASN A 455 -2.01 -6.18 -1.22
CA ASN A 455 -1.45 -4.87 -1.01
C ASN A 455 -1.15 -4.65 0.47
N PRO A 456 0.12 -4.43 0.85
CA PRO A 456 0.47 -4.23 2.24
C PRO A 456 -0.28 -3.04 2.80
N ASP A 457 -0.33 -1.89 2.10
CA ASP A 457 -0.93 -0.65 2.59
C ASP A 457 -2.46 -0.67 2.69
N GLY A 458 -3.12 -1.76 2.29
CA GLY A 458 -4.58 -1.86 2.32
C GLY A 458 -5.26 -0.93 1.32
N ILE A 459 -4.56 -0.54 0.25
CA ILE A 459 -5.08 0.28 -0.82
C ILE A 459 -4.96 -0.52 -2.12
N LEU A 460 -6.06 -0.63 -2.86
CA LEU A 460 -6.10 -1.25 -4.18
C LEU A 460 -6.57 -0.21 -5.20
N ASP A 461 -5.69 0.15 -6.13
CA ASP A 461 -6.05 0.96 -7.29
C ASP A 461 -6.75 0.09 -8.33
N LEU A 462 -8.03 0.36 -8.58
CA LEU A 462 -8.86 -0.50 -9.44
C LEU A 462 -8.40 -0.45 -10.90
N TYR A 463 -7.85 0.69 -11.34
CA TYR A 463 -7.38 0.85 -12.71
C TYR A 463 -6.09 0.08 -12.94
N GLU A 464 -5.11 0.19 -12.02
CA GLU A 464 -3.87 -0.58 -12.11
C GLU A 464 -4.13 -2.09 -11.94
N HIS A 465 -4.99 -2.45 -10.99
CA HIS A 465 -5.37 -3.85 -10.77
C HIS A 465 -6.01 -4.46 -12.02
N ALA A 466 -6.89 -3.72 -12.70
CA ALA A 466 -7.50 -4.14 -13.96
C ALA A 466 -6.51 -4.22 -15.13
N ARG A 467 -5.41 -3.46 -15.11
CA ARG A 467 -4.36 -3.54 -16.14
C ARG A 467 -3.34 -4.64 -15.89
N ALA A 468 -3.09 -4.98 -14.63
CA ALA A 468 -2.12 -5.99 -14.22
C ALA A 468 -2.61 -7.42 -14.45
N GLN A 469 -3.92 -7.64 -14.54
CA GLN A 469 -4.48 -8.91 -14.97
C GLN A 469 -4.35 -9.04 -16.49
N THR A 470 -3.57 -10.02 -16.96
CA THR A 470 -3.43 -10.28 -18.40
C THR A 470 -4.75 -10.80 -18.92
N GLY A 471 -5.36 -9.97 -19.77
CA GLY A 471 -6.58 -10.22 -20.50
C GLY A 471 -7.85 -10.14 -19.65
N ALA A 472 -8.83 -9.43 -20.22
CA ALA A 472 -10.15 -9.16 -19.68
C ALA A 472 -10.19 -8.58 -18.25
N THR A 473 -10.05 -7.25 -18.16
CA THR A 473 -10.64 -6.51 -17.05
C THR A 473 -11.38 -5.26 -17.53
N ARG A 474 -12.06 -5.37 -18.68
CA ARG A 474 -12.96 -4.32 -19.19
C ARG A 474 -14.31 -4.25 -18.46
N LYS A 475 -14.58 -5.14 -17.50
CA LYS A 475 -15.84 -5.17 -16.72
C LYS A 475 -15.73 -4.60 -15.30
N ILE A 476 -14.56 -4.55 -14.67
CA ILE A 476 -14.42 -4.02 -13.29
C ILE A 476 -14.90 -2.57 -13.22
N ASP A 477 -14.45 -1.70 -14.14
CA ASP A 477 -14.87 -0.29 -14.14
C ASP A 477 -16.40 -0.12 -14.33
N LYS A 478 -17.05 -0.92 -15.19
CA LYS A 478 -18.49 -0.76 -15.47
C LYS A 478 -19.40 -1.40 -14.43
N VAL A 479 -19.04 -2.57 -13.89
CA VAL A 479 -19.85 -3.28 -12.88
C VAL A 479 -19.63 -2.67 -11.50
N PHE A 480 -18.39 -2.35 -11.14
CA PHE A 480 -18.05 -1.80 -9.85
C PHE A 480 -18.58 -0.37 -9.66
N ALA A 481 -18.40 0.50 -10.66
CA ALA A 481 -18.83 1.91 -10.56
C ALA A 481 -20.37 2.08 -10.58
N ASN A 482 -21.11 1.22 -11.28
CA ASN A 482 -22.56 1.39 -11.44
C ASN A 482 -23.41 0.69 -10.37
N ARG A 483 -22.91 -0.38 -9.73
CA ARG A 483 -23.71 -1.18 -8.79
C ARG A 483 -23.05 -1.38 -7.43
N VAL A 484 -21.75 -1.67 -7.40
CA VAL A 484 -21.07 -2.10 -6.18
C VAL A 484 -20.74 -0.92 -5.28
N GLY A 485 -20.18 0.18 -5.80
CA GLY A 485 -19.73 1.31 -4.98
C GLY A 485 -20.85 1.97 -4.15
N ALA A 486 -22.04 2.11 -4.72
CA ALA A 486 -23.21 2.64 -3.99
C ALA A 486 -23.74 1.64 -2.95
N ALA A 487 -23.81 0.36 -3.29
CA ALA A 487 -24.25 -0.70 -2.39
C ALA A 487 -23.31 -0.88 -1.18
N MET A 488 -22.00 -0.77 -1.40
CA MET A 488 -21.00 -0.77 -0.32
C MET A 488 -21.22 0.34 0.71
N THR A 489 -21.64 1.52 0.25
CA THR A 489 -21.88 2.66 1.14
C THR A 489 -23.19 2.50 1.91
N ALA A 490 -24.17 1.80 1.33
CA ALA A 490 -25.47 1.54 1.93
C ALA A 490 -25.45 0.40 2.95
N ASP A 491 -24.56 -0.60 2.78
CA ASP A 491 -24.39 -1.70 3.72
C ASP A 491 -23.52 -1.28 4.91
N GLU A 492 -24.13 -1.14 6.08
CA GLU A 492 -23.44 -0.73 7.31
C GLU A 492 -22.32 -1.70 7.73
N THR A 493 -22.42 -2.98 7.37
CA THR A 493 -21.43 -4.00 7.72
C THR A 493 -20.16 -3.82 6.87
N ILE A 494 -20.33 -3.58 5.57
CA ILE A 494 -19.23 -3.33 4.63
C ILE A 494 -18.60 -1.97 4.90
N ALA A 495 -19.40 -0.91 5.05
CA ALA A 495 -18.93 0.46 5.24
C ALA A 495 -18.07 0.65 6.50
N ARG A 496 -18.14 -0.29 7.46
CA ARG A 496 -17.29 -0.32 8.65
C ARG A 496 -15.85 -0.73 8.40
N ILE A 497 -15.59 -1.50 7.33
CA ILE A 497 -14.28 -2.15 7.07
C ILE A 497 -13.69 -1.80 5.71
N LEU A 498 -14.53 -1.50 4.72
CA LEU A 498 -14.13 -1.25 3.34
C LEU A 498 -14.67 0.09 2.87
N TYR A 499 -13.81 0.87 2.24
CA TYR A 499 -14.13 2.18 1.70
C TYR A 499 -13.79 2.25 0.20
N TYR A 500 -14.64 2.91 -0.57
CA TYR A 500 -14.41 3.17 -1.99
C TYR A 500 -14.26 4.67 -2.27
N ASP A 501 -13.05 5.09 -2.65
CA ASP A 501 -12.79 6.44 -3.18
C ASP A 501 -13.18 6.45 -4.66
N ALA A 502 -14.41 6.88 -4.96
CA ALA A 502 -14.91 6.97 -6.33
C ALA A 502 -14.14 7.98 -7.20
N ALA A 503 -13.57 9.04 -6.60
CA ALA A 503 -12.84 10.07 -7.34
C ALA A 503 -11.48 9.55 -7.82
N ARG A 504 -10.82 8.73 -6.99
CA ARG A 504 -9.52 8.12 -7.31
C ARG A 504 -9.60 6.67 -7.77
N ARG A 505 -10.79 6.07 -7.79
CA ARG A 505 -11.05 4.66 -8.12
C ARG A 505 -10.24 3.68 -7.28
N ARG A 506 -10.30 3.86 -5.95
CA ARG A 506 -9.52 3.04 -5.00
C ARG A 506 -10.41 2.35 -4.00
N LEU A 507 -10.19 1.04 -3.81
CA LEU A 507 -10.74 0.28 -2.71
C LEU A 507 -9.73 0.30 -1.56
N ILE A 508 -10.19 0.63 -0.35
CA ILE A 508 -9.32 0.89 0.80
C ILE A 508 -9.83 0.11 2.02
N ALA A 509 -8.90 -0.56 2.69
CA ALA A 509 -9.05 -1.25 3.97
C ALA A 509 -7.93 -0.80 4.91
N ASP A 510 -8.29 -0.01 5.91
CA ASP A 510 -7.31 0.58 6.80
C ASP A 510 -7.23 -0.15 8.17
N ASP A 511 -8.09 -1.14 8.43
CA ASP A 511 -8.05 -1.98 9.65
C ASP A 511 -6.97 -3.09 9.49
N PRO A 512 -5.87 -3.06 10.27
CA PRO A 512 -4.83 -4.06 10.19
C PRO A 512 -5.27 -5.49 10.56
N GLN A 513 -6.24 -5.65 11.46
CA GLN A 513 -6.79 -6.96 11.82
C GLN A 513 -7.64 -7.52 10.68
N PHE A 514 -8.43 -6.67 10.01
CA PHE A 514 -9.16 -7.05 8.81
C PHE A 514 -8.19 -7.46 7.68
N MET A 515 -7.14 -6.66 7.45
CA MET A 515 -6.08 -7.00 6.49
C MET A 515 -5.38 -8.32 6.82
N PHE A 516 -5.17 -8.62 8.10
CA PHE A 516 -4.63 -9.90 8.53
C PHE A 516 -5.60 -11.05 8.21
N TYR A 517 -6.89 -10.86 8.49
CA TYR A 517 -7.95 -11.84 8.26
C TYR A 517 -8.10 -12.18 6.77
N ILE A 518 -8.27 -11.19 5.89
CA ILE A 518 -8.47 -11.43 4.45
C ILE A 518 -7.26 -12.08 3.76
N ARG A 519 -6.05 -11.95 4.33
CA ARG A 519 -4.85 -12.65 3.84
C ARG A 519 -4.84 -14.13 4.17
N GLN A 520 -5.71 -14.60 5.06
CA GLN A 520 -5.90 -16.02 5.34
C GLN A 520 -6.97 -16.65 4.44
N LEU A 521 -7.75 -15.84 3.73
CA LEU A 521 -8.83 -16.31 2.88
C LEU A 521 -8.29 -16.71 1.51
N ASP A 522 -8.85 -17.78 0.95
CA ASP A 522 -8.59 -18.23 -0.41
C ASP A 522 -9.85 -18.13 -1.28
N ARG A 523 -9.64 -18.20 -2.59
CA ARG A 523 -10.71 -18.06 -3.57
C ARG A 523 -11.79 -19.14 -3.44
N GLN A 524 -11.41 -20.39 -3.16
CA GLN A 524 -12.36 -21.51 -3.08
C GLN A 524 -13.28 -21.34 -1.87
N ARG A 525 -12.70 -20.96 -0.72
CA ARG A 525 -13.44 -20.60 0.49
C ARG A 525 -14.43 -19.47 0.21
N LEU A 526 -13.98 -18.36 -0.38
CA LEU A 526 -14.84 -17.21 -0.68
C LEU A 526 -15.99 -17.56 -1.63
N VAL A 527 -15.74 -18.39 -2.64
CA VAL A 527 -16.79 -18.87 -3.56
C VAL A 527 -17.83 -19.72 -2.82
N ARG A 528 -17.38 -20.67 -1.99
CA ARG A 528 -18.25 -21.57 -1.24
C ARG A 528 -19.09 -20.82 -0.20
N ASP A 529 -18.44 -20.02 0.64
CA ASP A 529 -19.07 -19.35 1.77
C ASP A 529 -20.11 -18.31 1.28
N ALA A 530 -19.86 -17.67 0.13
CA ALA A 530 -20.79 -16.75 -0.51
C ALA A 530 -21.85 -17.43 -1.42
N GLY A 531 -21.88 -18.77 -1.48
CA GLY A 531 -22.83 -19.51 -2.32
C GLY A 531 -22.71 -19.21 -3.82
N LYS A 532 -21.53 -18.78 -4.29
CA LYS A 532 -21.27 -18.44 -5.69
C LYS A 532 -21.28 -19.69 -6.56
N ARG A 533 -21.77 -19.57 -7.78
CA ARG A 533 -21.66 -20.64 -8.77
C ARG A 533 -20.26 -20.55 -9.38
N PRO A 534 -19.38 -21.54 -9.17
CA PRO A 534 -18.07 -21.52 -9.81
C PRO A 534 -18.26 -21.45 -11.33
N PRO A 535 -17.42 -20.69 -12.06
CA PRO A 535 -17.48 -20.69 -13.51
C PRO A 535 -17.33 -22.14 -14.02
N PRO A 536 -18.07 -22.52 -15.08
CA PRO A 536 -18.07 -23.89 -15.57
C PRO A 536 -16.64 -24.34 -15.85
N VAL A 537 -16.29 -25.54 -15.39
CA VAL A 537 -14.97 -26.12 -15.66
C VAL A 537 -14.80 -26.22 -17.16
N ARG A 538 -13.92 -25.41 -17.74
CA ARG A 538 -13.65 -25.43 -19.19
C ARG A 538 -12.85 -26.67 -19.54
N HIS A 539 -13.41 -27.49 -20.41
CA HIS A 539 -12.85 -28.81 -20.75
C HIS A 539 -12.99 -29.18 -22.23
N GLN A 540 -13.68 -28.36 -23.00
CA GLN A 540 -14.01 -28.64 -24.38
C GLN A 540 -12.99 -28.02 -25.35
N ALA A 541 -12.77 -28.64 -26.50
CA ALA A 541 -12.17 -28.01 -27.66
C ALA A 541 -13.30 -27.56 -28.60
N PHE A 542 -13.56 -26.26 -28.63
CA PHE A 542 -14.53 -25.65 -29.52
C PHE A 542 -13.87 -25.38 -30.87
N VAL A 543 -14.46 -25.89 -31.96
CA VAL A 543 -13.99 -25.63 -33.33
C VAL A 543 -14.84 -24.54 -33.95
N CYS A 544 -14.25 -23.36 -34.13
CA CYS A 544 -14.87 -22.22 -34.79
C CYS A 544 -14.44 -22.21 -36.25
N TYR A 545 -15.39 -22.26 -37.17
CA TYR A 545 -15.14 -22.41 -38.61
C TYR A 545 -16.28 -21.80 -39.43
N SER A 546 -16.03 -21.51 -40.70
CA SER A 546 -17.09 -21.18 -41.65
C SER A 546 -17.70 -22.46 -42.23
N HIS A 547 -19.02 -22.49 -42.47
CA HIS A 547 -19.69 -23.62 -43.12
C HIS A 547 -19.08 -23.98 -44.50
N GLN A 548 -18.42 -23.02 -45.16
CA GLN A 548 -17.70 -23.26 -46.43
C GLN A 548 -16.44 -24.13 -46.26
N ASP A 549 -15.95 -24.28 -45.02
CA ASP A 549 -14.76 -25.04 -44.65
C ASP A 549 -15.10 -26.33 -43.88
N VAL A 550 -16.35 -26.82 -43.98
CA VAL A 550 -16.82 -28.03 -43.27
C VAL A 550 -15.98 -29.28 -43.57
N ASP A 551 -15.41 -29.38 -44.78
CA ASP A 551 -14.53 -30.51 -45.12
C ASP A 551 -13.25 -30.52 -44.27
N TRP A 552 -12.72 -29.34 -43.92
CA TRP A 552 -11.59 -29.21 -43.01
C TRP A 552 -11.97 -29.56 -41.57
N LEU A 553 -13.17 -29.17 -41.11
CA LEU A 553 -13.70 -29.61 -39.82
C LEU A 553 -13.77 -31.13 -39.75
N LYS A 554 -14.41 -31.77 -40.74
CA LYS A 554 -14.55 -33.23 -40.79
C LYS A 554 -13.19 -33.92 -40.76
N ARG A 555 -12.21 -33.40 -41.51
CA ARG A 555 -10.87 -33.97 -41.51
C ARG A 555 -10.16 -33.79 -40.16
N LEU A 556 -10.26 -32.62 -39.55
CA LEU A 556 -9.73 -32.34 -38.22
C LEU A 556 -10.33 -33.27 -37.17
N ARG A 557 -11.65 -33.50 -37.19
CA ARG A 557 -12.33 -34.41 -36.23
C ARG A 557 -11.75 -35.83 -36.27
N VAL A 558 -11.34 -36.32 -37.44
CA VAL A 558 -10.67 -37.62 -37.55
C VAL A 558 -9.37 -37.65 -36.76
N HIS A 559 -8.55 -36.59 -36.86
CA HIS A 559 -7.28 -36.46 -36.12
C HIS A 559 -7.47 -36.27 -34.60
N LEU A 560 -8.57 -35.64 -34.19
CA LEU A 560 -8.90 -35.45 -32.77
C LEU A 560 -9.61 -36.65 -32.14
N SER A 561 -10.17 -37.56 -32.94
CA SER A 561 -10.89 -38.76 -32.45
C SER A 561 -10.11 -39.63 -31.45
N PRO A 562 -8.78 -39.79 -31.52
CA PRO A 562 -8.04 -40.51 -30.48
C PRO A 562 -8.06 -39.78 -29.13
N LEU A 563 -8.02 -38.43 -29.13
CA LEU A 563 -8.04 -37.63 -27.90
C LEU A 563 -9.42 -37.70 -27.23
N GLU A 564 -10.50 -37.72 -28.01
CA GLU A 564 -11.86 -37.91 -27.50
C GLU A 564 -12.05 -39.32 -26.92
N ARG A 565 -11.54 -40.35 -27.61
CA ARG A 565 -11.59 -41.73 -27.14
C ARG A 565 -10.84 -41.91 -25.81
N ASP A 566 -9.71 -41.24 -25.65
CA ASP A 566 -8.91 -41.22 -24.42
C ASP A 566 -9.53 -40.30 -23.33
N LYS A 567 -10.69 -39.67 -23.60
CA LYS A 567 -11.36 -38.70 -22.71
C LYS A 567 -10.46 -37.53 -22.29
N LEU A 568 -9.48 -37.19 -23.12
CA LEU A 568 -8.57 -36.07 -22.88
C LEU A 568 -9.22 -34.74 -23.25
N VAL A 569 -10.06 -34.74 -24.30
CA VAL A 569 -10.74 -33.57 -24.85
C VAL A 569 -12.14 -33.98 -25.29
N SER A 570 -13.13 -33.11 -25.13
CA SER A 570 -14.43 -33.21 -25.81
C SER A 570 -14.43 -32.21 -26.97
N VAL A 571 -14.62 -32.64 -28.23
CA VAL A 571 -14.60 -31.73 -29.39
C VAL A 571 -16.02 -31.33 -29.74
N TRP A 572 -16.24 -30.03 -29.94
CA TRP A 572 -17.56 -29.49 -30.23
C TRP A 572 -17.53 -28.51 -31.40
N SER A 573 -18.58 -28.55 -32.20
CA SER A 573 -18.89 -27.66 -33.31
C SER A 573 -20.42 -27.55 -33.44
N ASP A 574 -20.90 -26.65 -34.28
CA ASP A 574 -22.33 -26.54 -34.56
C ASP A 574 -22.96 -27.82 -35.18
N GLU A 575 -22.17 -28.72 -35.77
CA GLU A 575 -22.62 -30.06 -36.20
C GLU A 575 -23.12 -30.94 -35.03
N ASP A 576 -22.83 -30.57 -33.78
CA ASP A 576 -23.27 -31.31 -32.58
C ASP A 576 -24.65 -30.91 -32.08
N ILE A 577 -25.23 -29.83 -32.63
CA ILE A 577 -26.57 -29.36 -32.29
C ILE A 577 -27.61 -30.32 -32.88
N ARG A 578 -28.51 -30.86 -32.05
CA ARG A 578 -29.51 -31.84 -32.50
C ARG A 578 -30.79 -31.14 -32.96
N PRO A 579 -31.54 -31.74 -33.89
CA PRO A 579 -32.87 -31.25 -34.24
C PRO A 579 -33.77 -31.16 -33.00
N GLY A 580 -34.21 -29.94 -32.67
CA GLY A 580 -35.04 -29.66 -31.50
C GLY A 580 -34.34 -28.86 -30.39
N ASP A 581 -33.02 -28.72 -30.44
CA ASP A 581 -32.26 -27.93 -29.47
C ASP A 581 -32.41 -26.42 -29.74
N ASP A 582 -32.34 -25.60 -28.68
CA ASP A 582 -32.14 -24.15 -28.84
C ASP A 582 -30.69 -23.90 -29.21
N TRP A 583 -30.42 -23.84 -30.51
CA TRP A 583 -29.09 -23.67 -31.08
C TRP A 583 -28.29 -22.52 -30.47
N ARG A 584 -28.93 -21.43 -30.02
CA ARG A 584 -28.22 -20.31 -29.37
C ARG A 584 -27.74 -20.69 -27.97
N SER A 585 -28.60 -21.33 -27.19
CA SER A 585 -28.25 -21.79 -25.85
C SER A 585 -27.13 -22.83 -25.88
N GLU A 586 -27.14 -23.73 -26.86
CA GLU A 586 -26.09 -24.74 -27.03
C GLU A 586 -24.74 -24.11 -27.41
N ILE A 587 -24.72 -23.16 -28.35
CA ILE A 587 -23.49 -22.42 -28.70
C ILE A 587 -22.97 -21.63 -27.48
N ASP A 588 -23.85 -20.95 -26.75
CA ASP A 588 -23.48 -20.19 -25.54
C ASP A 588 -22.84 -21.12 -24.48
N ALA A 589 -23.41 -22.30 -24.25
CA ALA A 589 -22.90 -23.29 -23.31
C ALA A 589 -21.55 -23.88 -23.76
N ALA A 590 -21.40 -24.17 -25.05
CA ALA A 590 -20.17 -24.70 -25.62
C ALA A 590 -19.03 -23.66 -25.55
N LEU A 591 -19.31 -22.40 -25.91
CA LEU A 591 -18.37 -21.29 -25.77
C LEU A 591 -17.94 -21.08 -24.31
N ALA A 592 -18.88 -21.19 -23.36
CA ALA A 592 -18.57 -21.08 -21.93
C ALA A 592 -17.68 -22.22 -21.42
N SER A 593 -17.78 -23.41 -22.02
CA SER A 593 -17.04 -24.63 -21.66
C SER A 593 -15.73 -24.82 -22.44
N ALA A 594 -15.43 -23.93 -23.40
CA ALA A 594 -14.28 -24.01 -24.28
C ALA A 594 -12.97 -23.71 -23.55
N ARG A 595 -12.15 -24.74 -23.35
CA ARG A 595 -10.76 -24.63 -22.86
C ARG A 595 -9.78 -24.39 -24.00
N HIS A 596 -10.08 -24.92 -25.17
CA HIS A 596 -9.30 -24.74 -26.38
C HIS A 596 -10.24 -24.25 -27.49
N ALA A 597 -9.84 -23.21 -28.20
CA ALA A 597 -10.56 -22.66 -29.33
C ALA A 597 -9.76 -22.90 -30.60
N ILE A 598 -10.16 -23.87 -31.41
CA ILE A 598 -9.52 -24.18 -32.69
C ILE A 598 -10.20 -23.33 -33.76
N LEU A 599 -9.46 -22.41 -34.38
CA LEU A 599 -10.01 -21.51 -35.39
C LEU A 599 -9.57 -21.96 -36.78
N LEU A 600 -10.52 -22.40 -37.62
CA LEU A 600 -10.24 -22.73 -39.03
C LEU A 600 -10.31 -21.45 -39.87
N VAL A 601 -9.17 -20.79 -40.04
CA VAL A 601 -9.11 -19.45 -40.64
C VAL A 601 -9.05 -19.51 -42.16
N SER A 602 -10.03 -18.87 -42.79
CA SER A 602 -10.19 -18.66 -44.23
C SER A 602 -10.73 -17.24 -44.50
N ALA A 603 -10.82 -16.83 -45.77
CA ALA A 603 -11.52 -15.59 -46.13
C ALA A 603 -13.00 -15.62 -45.69
N ASP A 604 -13.67 -16.78 -45.80
CA ASP A 604 -15.06 -16.96 -45.39
C ASP A 604 -15.24 -16.90 -43.86
N PHE A 605 -14.28 -17.44 -43.10
CA PHE A 605 -14.24 -17.29 -41.63
C PHE A 605 -14.18 -15.82 -41.23
N LEU A 606 -13.28 -15.04 -41.85
CA LEU A 606 -13.14 -13.61 -41.58
C LEU A 606 -14.31 -12.76 -42.09
N ALA A 607 -15.08 -13.26 -43.05
CA ALA A 607 -16.25 -12.56 -43.59
C ALA A 607 -17.56 -12.86 -42.82
N SER A 608 -17.59 -13.95 -42.03
CA SER A 608 -18.80 -14.38 -41.31
C SER A 608 -19.18 -13.41 -40.18
N SER A 609 -20.37 -12.80 -40.28
CA SER A 609 -20.90 -11.90 -39.24
C SER A 609 -21.16 -12.64 -37.94
N PHE A 610 -21.67 -13.86 -37.99
CA PHE A 610 -21.96 -14.66 -36.79
C PHE A 610 -20.67 -14.97 -36.00
N ILE A 611 -19.60 -15.40 -36.70
CA ILE A 611 -18.31 -15.64 -36.06
C ILE A 611 -17.77 -14.35 -35.45
N ARG A 612 -17.81 -13.24 -36.20
CA ARG A 612 -17.25 -11.96 -35.74
C ARG A 612 -18.01 -11.27 -34.62
N GLU A 613 -19.33 -11.42 -34.57
CA GLU A 613 -20.18 -10.72 -33.62
C GLU A 613 -20.51 -11.57 -32.39
N VAL A 614 -20.44 -12.90 -32.50
CA VAL A 614 -20.88 -13.83 -31.44
C VAL A 614 -19.74 -14.69 -30.93
N GLU A 615 -19.19 -15.58 -31.76
CA GLU A 615 -18.27 -16.63 -31.28
C GLU A 615 -16.88 -16.08 -30.96
N LEU A 616 -16.27 -15.39 -31.93
CA LEU A 616 -14.89 -14.94 -31.83
C LEU A 616 -14.68 -13.96 -30.68
N PRO A 617 -15.53 -12.93 -30.43
CA PRO A 617 -15.35 -12.05 -29.28
C PRO A 617 -15.32 -12.81 -27.96
N ARG A 618 -16.21 -13.79 -27.76
CA ARG A 618 -16.29 -14.57 -26.52
C ARG A 618 -15.09 -15.49 -26.33
N LEU A 619 -14.62 -16.14 -27.40
CA LEU A 619 -13.41 -16.97 -27.35
C LEU A 619 -12.16 -16.13 -27.09
N LEU A 620 -12.08 -14.94 -27.69
CA LEU A 620 -10.97 -14.00 -27.46
C LEU A 620 -10.99 -13.42 -26.05
N ASP A 621 -12.16 -13.13 -25.49
CA ASP A 621 -12.33 -12.72 -24.09
C ASP A 621 -11.93 -13.85 -23.15
N ALA A 622 -12.45 -15.06 -23.37
CA ALA A 622 -12.11 -16.27 -22.63
C ALA A 622 -10.61 -16.58 -22.66
N ALA A 623 -9.93 -16.30 -23.77
CA ALA A 623 -8.50 -16.49 -23.92
C ALA A 623 -7.68 -15.37 -23.29
N ALA A 624 -8.22 -14.16 -23.30
CA ALA A 624 -7.67 -13.06 -22.53
C ALA A 624 -7.68 -13.43 -21.04
N GLU A 625 -8.77 -13.97 -20.50
CA GLU A 625 -8.91 -14.41 -19.10
C GLU A 625 -7.97 -15.57 -18.69
N GLY A 626 -7.18 -16.14 -19.62
CA GLY A 626 -6.34 -17.32 -19.37
C GLY A 626 -7.12 -18.63 -19.25
N GLY A 627 -8.45 -18.59 -19.38
CA GLY A 627 -9.32 -19.76 -19.29
C GLY A 627 -9.54 -20.48 -20.63
N CYS A 628 -9.07 -19.92 -21.75
CA CYS A 628 -9.14 -20.54 -23.07
C CYS A 628 -7.82 -20.35 -23.84
N ARG A 629 -7.41 -21.34 -24.63
CA ARG A 629 -6.27 -21.24 -25.55
C ARG A 629 -6.75 -21.17 -26.99
N VAL A 630 -6.43 -20.09 -27.69
CA VAL A 630 -6.74 -19.93 -29.12
C VAL A 630 -5.65 -20.60 -29.96
N LEU A 631 -6.07 -21.46 -30.88
CA LEU A 631 -5.24 -22.28 -31.76
C LEU A 631 -5.64 -22.02 -33.22
N PRO A 632 -5.05 -21.02 -33.89
CA PRO A 632 -5.34 -20.76 -35.30
C PRO A 632 -4.77 -21.83 -36.23
N VAL A 633 -5.59 -22.29 -37.16
CA VAL A 633 -5.24 -23.20 -38.26
C VAL A 633 -5.62 -22.51 -39.57
N LEU A 634 -4.64 -22.14 -40.37
CA LEU A 634 -4.86 -21.46 -41.65
C LEU A 634 -5.27 -22.49 -42.70
N VAL A 635 -6.57 -22.59 -43.01
CA VAL A 635 -7.10 -23.60 -43.94
C VAL A 635 -7.09 -23.12 -45.39
N ARG A 636 -7.33 -21.82 -45.62
CA ARG A 636 -7.30 -21.17 -46.95
C ARG A 636 -6.67 -19.77 -46.86
N ALA A 637 -6.30 -19.22 -48.02
CA ALA A 637 -5.75 -17.87 -48.10
C ALA A 637 -6.74 -16.85 -47.49
N SER A 638 -6.21 -15.94 -46.66
CA SER A 638 -7.00 -14.98 -45.89
C SER A 638 -6.14 -13.80 -45.43
N ALA A 639 -6.79 -12.74 -44.95
CA ALA A 639 -6.15 -11.57 -44.37
C ALA A 639 -5.73 -11.77 -42.89
N PHE A 640 -5.42 -13.01 -42.47
CA PHE A 640 -5.09 -13.34 -41.07
C PHE A 640 -3.99 -12.44 -40.49
N THR A 641 -2.88 -12.26 -41.21
CA THR A 641 -1.75 -11.43 -40.77
C THR A 641 -2.12 -9.95 -40.64
N GLU A 642 -3.15 -9.50 -41.37
CA GLU A 642 -3.67 -8.13 -41.33
C GLU A 642 -4.80 -7.96 -40.31
N THR A 643 -5.14 -9.01 -39.54
CA THR A 643 -6.18 -9.00 -38.52
C THR A 643 -5.54 -9.07 -37.12
N PRO A 644 -5.28 -7.93 -36.45
CA PRO A 644 -4.42 -7.88 -35.26
C PRO A 644 -4.96 -8.69 -34.06
N GLU A 645 -6.28 -8.80 -33.94
CA GLU A 645 -6.96 -9.56 -32.89
C GLU A 645 -6.69 -11.08 -32.97
N LEU A 646 -6.34 -11.58 -34.16
CA LEU A 646 -6.01 -12.97 -34.45
C LEU A 646 -4.49 -13.18 -34.62
N ALA A 647 -3.80 -12.29 -35.34
CA ALA A 647 -2.38 -12.40 -35.66
C ALA A 647 -1.46 -12.43 -34.43
N ARG A 648 -1.96 -11.99 -33.26
CA ARG A 648 -1.26 -12.10 -31.97
C ARG A 648 -1.10 -13.54 -31.47
N PHE A 649 -1.86 -14.50 -32.01
CA PHE A 649 -1.77 -15.91 -31.65
C PHE A 649 -0.92 -16.67 -32.66
N GLN A 650 -0.03 -17.52 -32.17
CA GLN A 650 0.80 -18.37 -33.02
C GLN A 650 -0.06 -19.44 -33.71
N HIS A 651 -0.05 -19.45 -35.03
CA HIS A 651 -0.71 -20.51 -35.82
C HIS A 651 0.16 -21.77 -35.91
N ILE A 652 -0.46 -22.92 -36.17
CA ILE A 652 0.26 -24.20 -36.29
C ILE A 652 0.92 -24.41 -37.66
N ASN A 653 0.45 -23.70 -38.68
CA ASN A 653 0.89 -23.87 -40.06
C ASN A 653 2.38 -23.54 -40.26
N PRO A 654 3.19 -24.43 -40.84
CA PRO A 654 4.61 -24.18 -41.10
C PRO A 654 4.79 -23.05 -42.12
N GLY A 655 5.57 -22.03 -41.75
CA GLY A 655 5.84 -20.87 -42.60
C GLY A 655 4.60 -20.06 -43.01
N GLY A 656 3.46 -20.23 -42.32
CA GLY A 656 2.21 -19.54 -42.64
C GLY A 656 1.49 -20.05 -43.91
N ARG A 657 1.95 -21.17 -44.50
CA ARG A 657 1.28 -21.77 -45.67
C ARG A 657 -0.05 -22.40 -45.27
N THR A 658 -1.11 -22.16 -46.03
CA THR A 658 -2.46 -22.65 -45.73
C THR A 658 -2.60 -24.14 -46.11
N LEU A 659 -3.49 -24.87 -45.45
CA LEU A 659 -3.70 -26.30 -45.72
C LEU A 659 -4.08 -26.56 -47.19
N ALA A 660 -4.89 -25.67 -47.78
CA ALA A 660 -5.27 -25.76 -49.19
C ALA A 660 -4.11 -25.48 -50.18
N ALA A 661 -3.02 -24.84 -49.74
CA ALA A 661 -1.88 -24.47 -50.59
C ALA A 661 -0.66 -25.40 -50.42
N MET A 662 -0.79 -26.48 -49.65
CA MET A 662 0.26 -27.47 -49.43
C MET A 662 -0.14 -28.85 -49.98
N PRO A 663 0.83 -29.73 -50.26
CA PRO A 663 0.56 -31.14 -50.57
C PRO A 663 -0.31 -31.80 -49.50
N ALA A 664 -1.15 -32.76 -49.90
CA ALA A 664 -2.06 -33.43 -48.98
C ALA A 664 -1.33 -34.03 -47.77
N GLU A 665 -0.17 -34.66 -47.98
CA GLU A 665 0.66 -35.23 -46.90
C GLU A 665 1.13 -34.17 -45.89
N GLU A 666 1.53 -32.98 -46.35
CA GLU A 666 1.89 -31.87 -45.47
C GLU A 666 0.67 -31.37 -44.70
N ALA A 667 -0.50 -31.27 -45.34
CA ALA A 667 -1.72 -30.84 -44.67
C ALA A 667 -2.15 -31.82 -43.57
N GLU A 668 -2.03 -33.13 -43.82
CA GLU A 668 -2.25 -34.17 -42.82
C GLU A 668 -1.30 -34.04 -41.63
N GLN A 669 -0.02 -33.75 -41.89
CA GLN A 669 0.97 -33.58 -40.83
C GLN A 669 0.65 -32.36 -39.94
N VAL A 670 0.16 -31.26 -40.51
CA VAL A 670 -0.25 -30.08 -39.72
C VAL A 670 -1.43 -30.39 -38.80
N LEU A 671 -2.40 -31.20 -39.25
CA LEU A 671 -3.53 -31.62 -38.42
C LEU A 671 -3.10 -32.59 -37.30
N ASP A 672 -2.17 -33.51 -37.58
CA ASP A 672 -1.57 -34.37 -36.56
C ASP A 672 -0.75 -33.57 -35.53
N ASP A 673 0.02 -32.57 -35.98
CA ASP A 673 0.77 -31.66 -35.11
C ASP A 673 -0.17 -30.92 -34.14
N LEU A 674 -1.35 -30.51 -34.61
CA LEU A 674 -2.37 -29.89 -33.76
C LEU A 674 -2.90 -30.85 -32.70
N ALA A 675 -3.22 -32.09 -33.08
CA ALA A 675 -3.67 -33.11 -32.14
C ALA A 675 -2.59 -33.39 -31.07
N ARG A 676 -1.31 -33.47 -31.48
CA ARG A 676 -0.18 -33.65 -30.56
C ARG A 676 0.02 -32.46 -29.64
N ALA A 677 -0.07 -31.24 -30.16
CA ALA A 677 0.03 -30.01 -29.37
C ALA A 677 -1.09 -29.94 -28.32
N LEU A 678 -2.32 -30.27 -28.71
CA LEU A 678 -3.49 -30.29 -27.83
C LEU A 678 -3.33 -31.33 -26.71
N ARG A 679 -2.89 -32.56 -27.04
CA ARG A 679 -2.61 -33.61 -26.04
C ARG A 679 -1.53 -33.16 -25.04
N ALA A 680 -0.44 -32.59 -25.53
CA ALA A 680 0.65 -32.12 -24.66
C ALA A 680 0.20 -31.00 -23.72
N GLN A 681 -0.70 -30.12 -24.16
CA GLN A 681 -1.28 -29.06 -23.32
C GLN A 681 -2.17 -29.64 -22.22
N VAL A 682 -3.11 -30.53 -22.58
CA VAL A 682 -4.00 -31.19 -21.60
C VAL A 682 -3.21 -31.93 -20.52
N GLN A 683 -2.11 -32.59 -20.89
CA GLN A 683 -1.26 -33.31 -19.93
C GLN A 683 -0.46 -32.38 -19.01
N ARG A 684 0.02 -31.23 -19.51
CA ARG A 684 0.77 -30.25 -18.69
C ARG A 684 -0.10 -29.55 -17.66
N ASP A 685 -1.36 -29.33 -18.00
CA ASP A 685 -2.26 -28.58 -17.13
C ASP A 685 -2.89 -29.42 -15.99
N GLY A 686 -2.54 -30.72 -15.87
CA GLY A 686 -2.82 -31.53 -14.67
C GLY A 686 -4.22 -32.15 -14.56
N GLN A 687 -4.30 -33.43 -14.99
CA GLN A 687 -5.36 -34.45 -14.89
C GLN A 687 -6.75 -34.23 -15.55
N PRO A 688 -7.20 -35.18 -16.41
CA PRO A 688 -8.54 -35.23 -16.99
C PRO A 688 -9.57 -35.85 -16.03
N PHE A 689 -10.83 -35.51 -16.27
CA PHE A 689 -12.08 -36.02 -15.68
C PHE A 689 -12.03 -37.33 -14.88
N GLY A 690 -11.96 -37.18 -13.55
CA GLY A 690 -12.60 -38.10 -12.62
C GLY A 690 -13.82 -37.41 -12.02
N ASN A 691 -15.00 -37.97 -12.23
CA ASN A 691 -16.18 -37.63 -11.45
C ASN A 691 -15.84 -37.93 -9.98
N PRO A 692 -16.01 -37.01 -9.00
CA PRO A 692 -16.05 -37.43 -7.61
C PRO A 692 -17.39 -38.15 -7.42
N ASP A 693 -17.36 -39.48 -7.43
CA ASP A 693 -18.45 -40.24 -6.81
C ASP A 693 -18.58 -39.78 -5.35
N PRO A 694 -19.82 -39.65 -4.84
CA PRO A 694 -20.07 -39.14 -3.50
C PRO A 694 -19.76 -40.23 -2.49
N LEU A 695 -18.73 -40.04 -1.67
CA LEU A 695 -18.56 -40.71 -0.37
C LEU A 695 -18.06 -39.72 0.67
#